data_AF-A0A9N7RM82-F1
#
_entry.id   AF-A0A9N7RM82-F1
#
_cell.length_a   1.000
_cell.length_b   1.000
_cell.length_c   1.000
_cell.angle_alpha   90.00
_cell.angle_beta   90.00
_cell.angle_gamma   90.00
#
_symmetry.space_group_name_H-M   'P 1'
#
loop_
_entity.id
_entity.type
_entity.pdbx_description
1 polymer ?
#
loop_
_entity_poly.entity_id
_entity_poly.type
_entity_poly.pdbx_seq_one_letter_code
_entity_poly.pdbx_strand_id
1 'polypeptide(L)'
;MESDLRFSDVVLAGLSTEDERGNRVYQAVNRSTGGLLLVKEFCSGNNPLKIAEIRREIEILKLLDHPNILKCYGAFDMGGGTIRLFLEHIRGGGRTLAGYNVPSEREVATVARQVLLGLRYLHEKGISHGDLKPSNIFVDFGKPTVKVLYPGKILAGDEVVVPQDAGAVHDEFSWDVWSVGLCILKLVRGSNVQKPSMALLGFLSSCMQAEKDVSNRWRVQDLLESSFLKQPYVVLPKLEFSASHASASTLSHKGEQNSPKKKSSVTSMAVEQVPKEVKTSEDPLGIVPQILERCYLHCVMLLTDCEFEKSKLVQMWIAEECIEFDETKIMEDVATLYFDELVYQELVVPSSFDPLYEKMRYKVNSSKSPTLIAEQGSYTRIGESDMDKIPREALHLIWDCKRHDQTIFDALKNLKQLRTLRVHVYCSVRIDHLLSDIFVSLKLLRTLDLSHTQIFEIPGSIRLIEGLRYLDISETPVKQLPQSIDCLYSLQTLNLRDCFEISALPKGLGRLTNLRHLDLNVIGQLEFMPIGMGNLVKLQTLQAFIVGKNDGCGIGELKNMNDITGSFCILKLENVLSVEEAKKAALCDKKRIDKLELRWQVVCSSIEVMEILECLNPHFSLKELQITHYGGLKLPSWITDPSYAYLASITLYKCMNCDILPPLGKLPSLKILHIVEMKSLTKIDTLFCRDSGVKVLDDVSLKLENAFSKLEKLTIENMSELEKWTVIEDGDFPCLSHVSVRYCPKLYFLPSFSCLRSLQHLEINNCVKLLSLPEGSLPASLETVIIKGCPNINERCRKDGGGEDSFKIAEVKNVWIDFENISLN
;
A
#
# COMPACT_ATOMS: atom_id res chain seq x y z
N MET A 1 -47.57 7.43 3.42
CA MET A 1 -46.85 7.38 4.71
C MET A 1 -45.89 8.55 4.70
N GLU A 2 -46.41 9.74 5.00
CA GLU A 2 -45.62 10.94 5.17
C GLU A 2 -45.64 11.25 6.67
N SER A 3 -44.57 10.85 7.34
CA SER A 3 -44.31 11.14 8.75
C SER A 3 -42.81 11.05 8.90
N ASP A 4 -42.17 12.15 9.31
CA ASP A 4 -40.72 12.30 9.29
C ASP A 4 -40.01 11.07 9.86
N LEU A 5 -39.25 10.41 9.00
CA LEU A 5 -38.62 9.12 9.28
C LEU A 5 -37.45 9.39 10.24
N ARG A 6 -37.71 9.39 11.55
CA ARG A 6 -36.71 9.76 12.56
C ARG A 6 -35.56 8.76 12.57
N PHE A 7 -34.32 9.26 12.54
CA PHE A 7 -33.12 8.44 12.59
C PHE A 7 -33.10 7.47 13.79
N SER A 8 -33.56 7.93 14.95
CA SER A 8 -33.71 7.14 16.19
C SER A 8 -34.52 5.85 16.03
N ASP A 9 -35.40 5.81 15.04
CA ASP A 9 -36.38 4.76 14.86
C ASP A 9 -35.88 3.69 13.88
N VAL A 10 -34.74 3.90 13.21
CA VAL A 10 -34.21 2.96 12.21
C VAL A 10 -33.10 2.09 12.81
N VAL A 11 -33.29 0.77 12.78
CA VAL A 11 -32.29 -0.22 13.20
C VAL A 11 -31.69 -0.90 11.98
N LEU A 12 -30.37 -0.88 11.85
CA LEU A 12 -29.67 -1.67 10.85
C LEU A 12 -29.74 -3.16 11.24
N ALA A 13 -30.26 -3.99 10.34
CA ALA A 13 -30.44 -5.43 10.53
C ALA A 13 -29.25 -6.27 10.00
N GLY A 14 -28.38 -5.66 9.19
CA GLY A 14 -27.17 -6.28 8.65
C GLY A 14 -26.66 -5.55 7.41
N LEU A 15 -25.37 -5.71 7.10
CA LEU A 15 -24.78 -5.26 5.83
C LEU A 15 -25.28 -6.18 4.70
N SER A 16 -25.83 -5.59 3.64
CA SER A 16 -26.28 -6.30 2.43
C SER A 16 -25.15 -6.41 1.40
N THR A 17 -24.53 -5.27 1.07
CA THR A 17 -23.47 -5.16 0.07
C THR A 17 -22.61 -3.94 0.36
N GLU A 18 -21.32 -4.00 0.02
CA GLU A 18 -20.39 -2.87 -0.02
C GLU A 18 -19.87 -2.76 -1.46
N ASP A 19 -19.76 -1.54 -2.01
CA ASP A 19 -19.22 -1.34 -3.37
C ASP A 19 -17.72 -0.98 -3.38
N GLU A 20 -17.12 -0.98 -4.56
CA GLU A 20 -15.68 -0.73 -4.79
C GLU A 20 -15.19 0.64 -4.25
N ARG A 21 -16.11 1.55 -3.89
CA ARG A 21 -15.81 2.87 -3.28
C ARG A 21 -16.07 2.90 -1.76
N GLY A 22 -16.35 1.75 -1.14
CA GLY A 22 -16.69 1.63 0.28
C GLY A 22 -18.11 2.09 0.64
N ASN A 23 -18.99 2.34 -0.33
CA ASN A 23 -20.38 2.70 -0.01
C ASN A 23 -21.13 1.45 0.47
N ARG A 24 -21.70 1.52 1.67
CA ARG A 24 -22.37 0.39 2.33
C ARG A 24 -23.86 0.46 2.17
N VAL A 25 -24.48 -0.64 1.75
CA VAL A 25 -25.93 -0.82 1.74
C VAL A 25 -26.29 -1.76 2.86
N TYR A 26 -27.14 -1.32 3.77
CA TYR A 26 -27.67 -2.10 4.90
C TYR A 26 -29.15 -2.38 4.68
N GLN A 27 -29.63 -3.52 5.17
CA GLN A 27 -31.06 -3.67 5.46
C GLN A 27 -31.37 -2.99 6.79
N ALA A 28 -32.56 -2.40 6.90
CA ALA A 28 -32.99 -1.79 8.14
C ALA A 28 -34.48 -2.02 8.43
N VAL A 29 -34.85 -1.91 9.70
CA VAL A 29 -36.24 -1.94 10.18
C VAL A 29 -36.55 -0.59 10.83
N ASN A 30 -37.64 0.04 10.40
CA ASN A 30 -38.23 1.17 11.10
C ASN A 30 -39.06 0.64 12.29
N ARG A 31 -38.61 0.91 13.52
CA ARG A 31 -39.23 0.51 14.79
C ARG A 31 -40.64 1.04 14.98
N SER A 32 -40.92 2.26 14.52
CA SER A 32 -42.22 2.92 14.73
C SER A 32 -43.32 2.36 13.82
N THR A 33 -42.96 1.77 12.67
CA THR A 33 -43.91 1.21 11.69
C THR A 33 -43.80 -0.31 11.49
N GLY A 34 -42.71 -0.93 11.97
CA GLY A 34 -42.33 -2.30 11.62
C GLY A 34 -41.88 -2.48 10.16
N GLY A 35 -41.81 -1.39 9.38
CA GLY A 35 -41.50 -1.43 7.96
C GLY A 35 -40.03 -1.72 7.67
N LEU A 36 -39.76 -2.58 6.68
CA LEU A 36 -38.42 -2.81 6.14
C LEU A 36 -37.99 -1.64 5.24
N LEU A 37 -36.70 -1.31 5.27
CA LEU A 37 -36.03 -0.26 4.50
C LEU A 37 -34.68 -0.75 3.97
N LEU A 38 -34.14 -0.06 2.96
CA LEU A 38 -32.72 -0.09 2.64
C LEU A 38 -32.06 1.22 3.10
N VAL A 39 -30.82 1.15 3.56
CA VAL A 39 -30.02 2.32 3.94
C VAL A 39 -28.72 2.29 3.15
N LYS A 40 -28.45 3.28 2.30
CA LYS A 40 -27.16 3.42 1.59
C LYS A 40 -26.35 4.55 2.19
N GLU A 41 -25.13 4.23 2.60
CA GLU A 41 -24.16 5.10 3.24
C GLU A 41 -23.15 5.62 2.22
N PHE A 42 -22.91 6.93 2.25
CA PHE A 42 -22.00 7.67 1.37
C PHE A 42 -21.00 8.46 2.22
N CYS A 43 -19.72 8.41 1.85
CA CYS A 43 -18.66 9.20 2.48
C CYS A 43 -18.38 10.46 1.65
N SER A 44 -18.87 11.60 2.11
CA SER A 44 -18.61 12.94 1.56
C SER A 44 -17.66 13.68 2.50
N GLY A 45 -16.38 13.82 2.12
CA GLY A 45 -15.36 14.44 2.98
C GLY A 45 -15.78 15.83 3.52
N ASN A 46 -15.31 16.19 4.72
CA ASN A 46 -15.76 17.33 5.54
C ASN A 46 -15.64 18.72 4.85
N ASN A 47 -16.51 19.02 3.88
CA ASN A 47 -16.64 20.33 3.26
C ASN A 47 -18.05 20.90 3.53
N PRO A 48 -18.16 21.97 4.36
CA PRO A 48 -19.46 22.56 4.70
C PRO A 48 -20.29 23.04 3.51
N LEU A 49 -19.66 23.45 2.41
CA LEU A 49 -20.36 23.93 1.21
C LEU A 49 -21.09 22.78 0.49
N LYS A 50 -20.48 21.59 0.39
CA LYS A 50 -21.10 20.41 -0.23
C LYS A 50 -22.39 19.97 0.50
N ILE A 51 -22.47 20.15 1.83
CA ILE A 51 -23.63 19.71 2.64
C ILE A 51 -24.93 20.45 2.26
N ALA A 52 -24.87 21.75 1.97
CA ALA A 52 -26.04 22.55 1.60
C ALA A 52 -26.62 22.14 0.24
N GLU A 53 -25.74 21.81 -0.71
CA GLU A 53 -26.12 21.39 -2.06
C GLU A 53 -26.65 19.95 -2.06
N ILE A 54 -26.03 19.05 -1.29
CA ILE A 54 -26.52 17.67 -1.08
C ILE A 54 -27.95 17.67 -0.50
N ARG A 55 -28.26 18.55 0.47
CA ARG A 55 -29.63 18.72 0.98
C ARG A 55 -30.63 19.10 -0.12
N ARG A 56 -30.23 19.94 -1.07
CA ARG A 56 -31.07 20.33 -2.21
C ARG A 56 -31.31 19.16 -3.17
N GLU A 57 -30.30 18.33 -3.43
CA GLU A 57 -30.47 17.11 -4.22
C GLU A 57 -31.39 16.09 -3.53
N ILE A 58 -31.26 15.89 -2.21
CA ILE A 58 -32.11 14.97 -1.44
C ILE A 58 -33.61 15.31 -1.57
N GLU A 59 -33.98 16.60 -1.57
CA GLU A 59 -35.38 16.98 -1.80
C GLU A 59 -35.87 16.65 -3.22
N ILE A 60 -34.99 16.71 -4.23
CA ILE A 60 -35.31 16.23 -5.59
C ILE A 60 -35.51 14.70 -5.56
N LEU A 61 -34.64 13.95 -4.87
CA LEU A 61 -34.74 12.48 -4.78
C LEU A 61 -36.08 12.01 -4.18
N LYS A 62 -36.61 12.71 -3.17
CA LYS A 62 -37.92 12.41 -2.56
C LYS A 62 -39.09 12.57 -3.52
N LEU A 63 -38.97 13.46 -4.51
CA LEU A 63 -40.00 13.75 -5.52
C LEU A 63 -39.98 12.78 -6.72
N LEU A 64 -39.02 11.86 -6.78
CA LEU A 64 -38.94 10.83 -7.82
C LEU A 64 -39.82 9.64 -7.45
N ASP A 65 -40.87 9.42 -8.24
CA ASP A 65 -41.78 8.28 -8.12
C ASP A 65 -42.01 7.65 -9.51
N HIS A 66 -41.41 6.49 -9.73
CA HIS A 66 -41.50 5.70 -10.96
C HIS A 66 -41.18 4.23 -10.64
N PRO A 67 -41.86 3.23 -11.23
CA PRO A 67 -41.62 1.81 -10.93
C PRO A 67 -40.16 1.37 -11.09
N ASN A 68 -39.42 1.94 -12.04
CA ASN A 68 -38.00 1.63 -12.29
C ASN A 68 -36.99 2.61 -11.66
N ILE A 69 -37.44 3.54 -10.82
CA ILE A 69 -36.56 4.33 -9.94
C ILE A 69 -36.69 3.79 -8.52
N LEU A 70 -35.59 3.79 -7.76
CA LEU A 70 -35.59 3.41 -6.36
C LEU A 70 -35.99 4.61 -5.50
N LYS A 71 -37.16 4.53 -4.85
CA LYS A 71 -37.74 5.65 -4.10
C LYS A 71 -36.92 5.98 -2.84
N CYS A 72 -36.55 7.25 -2.70
CA CYS A 72 -35.91 7.79 -1.51
C CYS A 72 -36.96 8.39 -0.56
N TYR A 73 -36.91 8.02 0.71
CA TYR A 73 -37.77 8.61 1.76
C TYR A 73 -37.08 9.78 2.49
N GLY A 74 -35.75 9.83 2.48
CA GLY A 74 -34.99 10.91 3.08
C GLY A 74 -33.52 10.56 3.30
N ALA A 75 -32.80 11.44 3.99
CA ALA A 75 -31.39 11.27 4.29
C ALA A 75 -31.05 11.83 5.68
N PHE A 76 -30.01 11.30 6.31
CA PHE A 76 -29.43 11.85 7.52
C PHE A 76 -27.91 12.03 7.37
N ASP A 77 -27.43 13.17 7.82
CA ASP A 77 -26.03 13.45 8.08
C ASP A 77 -25.66 12.82 9.43
N MET A 78 -24.64 11.97 9.44
CA MET A 78 -24.15 11.25 10.61
C MET A 78 -23.02 12.00 11.35
N GLY A 79 -22.57 13.13 10.81
CA GLY A 79 -21.32 13.78 11.20
C GLY A 79 -20.10 13.12 10.55
N GLY A 80 -18.95 13.80 10.62
CA GLY A 80 -17.68 13.31 10.07
C GLY A 80 -17.70 13.08 8.55
N GLY A 81 -18.64 13.68 7.83
CA GLY A 81 -18.78 13.55 6.37
C GLY A 81 -19.58 12.33 5.91
N THR A 82 -20.25 11.60 6.80
CA THR A 82 -21.03 10.40 6.39
C THR A 82 -22.52 10.74 6.23
N ILE A 83 -23.10 10.43 5.08
CA ILE A 83 -24.52 10.66 4.77
C ILE A 83 -25.21 9.33 4.46
N ARG A 84 -26.36 9.07 5.10
CA ARG A 84 -27.17 7.87 4.87
C ARG A 84 -28.47 8.23 4.16
N LEU A 85 -28.71 7.65 2.99
CA LEU A 85 -30.01 7.67 2.29
C LEU A 85 -30.89 6.53 2.78
N PHE A 86 -32.17 6.81 3.01
CA PHE A 86 -33.20 5.87 3.45
C PHE A 86 -34.14 5.60 2.29
N LEU A 87 -34.16 4.37 1.81
CA LEU A 87 -34.70 3.96 0.52
C LEU A 87 -35.80 2.90 0.71
N GLU A 88 -36.67 2.75 -0.28
CA GLU A 88 -37.66 1.66 -0.30
C GLU A 88 -36.99 0.27 -0.22
N HIS A 89 -37.64 -0.66 0.47
CA HIS A 89 -37.11 -2.00 0.64
C HIS A 89 -37.32 -2.88 -0.61
N ILE A 90 -36.24 -3.52 -1.03
CA ILE A 90 -36.19 -4.43 -2.17
C ILE A 90 -36.16 -5.88 -1.68
N ARG A 91 -37.17 -6.68 -2.09
CA ARG A 91 -37.27 -8.08 -1.67
C ARG A 91 -36.19 -8.92 -2.35
N GLY A 92 -35.39 -9.62 -1.55
CA GLY A 92 -34.26 -10.44 -2.02
C GLY A 92 -32.88 -9.90 -1.62
N GLY A 93 -32.83 -8.86 -0.79
CA GLY A 93 -31.67 -8.59 0.07
C GLY A 93 -31.15 -7.16 0.05
N GLY A 94 -31.45 -6.37 -0.99
CA GLY A 94 -30.66 -5.20 -1.36
C GLY A 94 -29.49 -5.53 -2.28
N ARG A 95 -29.45 -6.73 -2.86
CA ARG A 95 -28.43 -7.15 -3.84
C ARG A 95 -28.51 -6.25 -5.08
N THR A 96 -27.36 -5.69 -5.44
CA THR A 96 -27.18 -4.90 -6.65
C THR A 96 -26.86 -5.82 -7.83
N LEU A 97 -26.94 -5.26 -9.03
CA LEU A 97 -26.64 -5.95 -10.28
C LEU A 97 -25.18 -6.43 -10.39
N ALA A 98 -24.28 -5.90 -9.54
CA ALA A 98 -22.88 -6.32 -9.46
C ALA A 98 -22.70 -7.77 -8.97
N GLY A 99 -23.68 -8.33 -8.23
CA GLY A 99 -23.65 -9.70 -7.72
C GLY A 99 -24.65 -10.64 -8.41
N TYR A 100 -25.07 -10.35 -9.64
CA TYR A 100 -26.14 -11.07 -10.34
C TYR A 100 -25.70 -11.61 -11.70
N ASN A 101 -25.39 -12.92 -11.76
CA ASN A 101 -25.13 -13.61 -13.02
C ASN A 101 -26.44 -13.84 -13.78
N VAL A 102 -26.63 -13.10 -14.86
CA VAL A 102 -27.79 -13.24 -15.76
C VAL A 102 -27.59 -14.49 -16.64
N PRO A 103 -28.49 -15.48 -16.66
CA PRO A 103 -28.21 -16.73 -17.38
C PRO A 103 -28.45 -16.66 -18.90
N SER A 104 -29.22 -15.71 -19.43
CA SER A 104 -29.51 -15.60 -20.87
C SER A 104 -29.63 -14.17 -21.42
N GLU A 105 -29.44 -14.04 -22.74
CA GLU A 105 -29.56 -12.78 -23.48
C GLU A 105 -30.97 -12.14 -23.39
N ARG A 106 -32.04 -12.93 -23.18
CA ARG A 106 -33.42 -12.43 -22.99
C ARG A 106 -33.61 -11.68 -21.67
N GLU A 107 -32.93 -12.15 -20.63
CA GLU A 107 -32.97 -11.50 -19.32
C GLU A 107 -32.09 -10.25 -19.31
N VAL A 108 -30.95 -10.26 -20.04
CA VAL A 108 -30.13 -9.06 -20.29
C VAL A 108 -30.98 -7.97 -20.95
N ALA A 109 -31.78 -8.30 -21.97
CA ALA A 109 -32.73 -7.36 -22.58
C ALA A 109 -33.82 -6.89 -21.61
N THR A 110 -34.30 -7.76 -20.73
CA THR A 110 -35.28 -7.39 -19.69
C THR A 110 -34.69 -6.37 -18.69
N VAL A 111 -33.45 -6.57 -18.26
CA VAL A 111 -32.72 -5.63 -17.40
C VAL A 111 -32.49 -4.30 -18.14
N ALA A 112 -31.92 -4.35 -19.36
CA ALA A 112 -31.65 -3.18 -20.19
C ALA A 112 -32.91 -2.32 -20.41
N ARG A 113 -34.03 -2.96 -20.79
CA ARG A 113 -35.33 -2.29 -20.96
C ARG A 113 -35.78 -1.57 -19.70
N GLN A 114 -35.68 -2.20 -18.53
CA GLN A 114 -36.14 -1.60 -17.28
C GLN A 114 -35.24 -0.47 -16.79
N VAL A 115 -33.92 -0.57 -16.97
CA VAL A 115 -32.98 0.54 -16.71
C VAL A 115 -33.29 1.73 -17.62
N LEU A 116 -33.49 1.51 -18.92
CA LEU A 116 -33.86 2.56 -19.88
C LEU A 116 -35.22 3.21 -19.56
N LEU A 117 -36.21 2.45 -19.07
CA LEU A 117 -37.48 3.04 -18.60
C LEU A 117 -37.27 3.98 -17.39
N GLY A 118 -36.35 3.63 -16.48
CA GLY A 118 -35.96 4.51 -15.37
C GLY A 118 -35.26 5.78 -15.87
N LEU A 119 -34.28 5.65 -16.77
CA LEU A 119 -33.58 6.80 -17.35
C LEU A 119 -34.51 7.71 -18.14
N ARG A 120 -35.45 7.17 -18.92
CA ARG A 120 -36.41 7.98 -19.68
C ARG A 120 -37.20 8.92 -18.77
N TYR A 121 -37.67 8.40 -17.63
CA TYR A 121 -38.38 9.20 -16.62
C TYR A 121 -37.52 10.32 -16.02
N LEU A 122 -36.21 10.10 -15.80
CA LEU A 122 -35.28 11.15 -15.37
C LEU A 122 -35.07 12.19 -16.48
N HIS A 123 -34.83 11.73 -17.71
CA HIS A 123 -34.58 12.58 -18.89
C HIS A 123 -35.80 13.45 -19.24
N GLU A 124 -37.03 12.91 -19.14
CA GLU A 124 -38.29 13.66 -19.28
C GLU A 124 -38.46 14.76 -18.22
N LYS A 125 -37.78 14.64 -17.07
CA LYS A 125 -37.71 15.66 -16.01
C LYS A 125 -36.48 16.58 -16.12
N GLY A 126 -35.67 16.45 -17.17
CA GLY A 126 -34.44 17.21 -17.36
C GLY A 126 -33.28 16.79 -16.45
N ILE A 127 -33.35 15.59 -15.86
CA ILE A 127 -32.36 15.05 -14.92
C ILE A 127 -31.49 14.01 -15.65
N SER A 128 -30.19 14.25 -15.72
CA SER A 128 -29.17 13.25 -16.08
C SER A 128 -28.77 12.44 -14.85
N HIS A 129 -28.49 11.15 -15.01
CA HIS A 129 -28.12 10.28 -13.89
C HIS A 129 -26.65 10.45 -13.50
N GLY A 130 -25.72 10.45 -14.46
CA GLY A 130 -24.31 10.80 -14.25
C GLY A 130 -23.47 9.87 -13.35
N ASP A 131 -24.00 8.72 -12.91
CA ASP A 131 -23.27 7.68 -12.14
C ASP A 131 -23.98 6.32 -12.28
N LEU A 132 -24.41 5.99 -13.49
CA LEU A 132 -25.12 4.73 -13.73
C LEU A 132 -24.12 3.57 -13.79
N LYS A 133 -24.13 2.74 -12.75
CA LYS A 133 -23.23 1.59 -12.60
C LYS A 133 -23.97 0.41 -11.96
N PRO A 134 -23.45 -0.84 -12.06
CA PRO A 134 -24.12 -2.01 -11.51
C PRO A 134 -24.43 -1.92 -10.00
N SER A 135 -23.65 -1.20 -9.19
CA SER A 135 -23.91 -0.98 -7.75
C SER A 135 -25.00 0.07 -7.43
N ASN A 136 -25.54 0.76 -8.45
CA ASN A 136 -26.69 1.65 -8.36
C ASN A 136 -27.95 1.04 -9.03
N ILE A 137 -27.87 -0.19 -9.55
CA ILE A 137 -28.99 -0.91 -10.16
C ILE A 137 -29.37 -2.09 -9.27
N PHE A 138 -30.64 -2.21 -8.91
CA PHE A 138 -31.15 -3.22 -7.98
C PHE A 138 -32.26 -4.07 -8.61
N VAL A 139 -32.42 -5.31 -8.15
CA VAL A 139 -33.45 -6.25 -8.63
C VAL A 139 -34.40 -6.60 -7.49
N ASP A 140 -35.70 -6.30 -7.64
CA ASP A 140 -36.77 -6.76 -6.74
C ASP A 140 -37.25 -8.15 -7.19
N PHE A 141 -37.00 -9.18 -6.39
CA PHE A 141 -37.43 -10.55 -6.69
C PHE A 141 -38.87 -10.85 -6.24
N GLY A 142 -39.50 -9.94 -5.48
CA GLY A 142 -40.89 -10.02 -5.04
C GLY A 142 -41.88 -9.32 -5.97
N LYS A 143 -41.43 -8.33 -6.74
CA LYS A 143 -42.08 -7.79 -7.93
C LYS A 143 -40.98 -7.72 -9.02
N PRO A 144 -40.92 -8.64 -10.00
CA PRO A 144 -39.73 -8.88 -10.85
C PRO A 144 -39.33 -7.65 -11.69
N THR A 145 -38.68 -6.69 -11.04
CA THR A 145 -38.49 -5.33 -11.55
C THR A 145 -37.08 -4.86 -11.22
N VAL A 146 -36.52 -4.07 -12.13
CA VAL A 146 -35.19 -3.47 -11.96
C VAL A 146 -35.39 -2.00 -11.61
N LYS A 147 -34.76 -1.57 -10.52
CA LYS A 147 -34.86 -0.22 -9.97
C LYS A 147 -33.49 0.44 -9.99
N VAL A 148 -33.43 1.63 -10.55
CA VAL A 148 -32.22 2.46 -10.63
C VAL A 148 -32.23 3.44 -9.46
N LEU A 149 -31.17 3.43 -8.65
CA LEU A 149 -30.92 4.44 -7.63
C LEU A 149 -30.16 5.60 -8.28
N TYR A 150 -30.84 6.73 -8.43
CA TYR A 150 -30.19 8.00 -8.70
C TYR A 150 -29.68 8.57 -7.36
N PRO A 151 -28.36 8.73 -7.14
CA PRO A 151 -27.83 9.23 -5.88
C PRO A 151 -27.87 10.76 -5.76
N GLY A 152 -28.03 11.50 -6.88
CA GLY A 152 -27.68 12.92 -6.98
C GLY A 152 -26.26 13.10 -7.55
N LYS A 153 -26.00 14.20 -8.27
CA LYS A 153 -24.70 14.46 -8.91
C LYS A 153 -23.58 14.68 -7.89
N ILE A 154 -23.91 15.17 -6.69
CA ILE A 154 -22.92 15.54 -5.66
C ILE A 154 -22.59 14.33 -4.77
N LEU A 155 -23.59 13.47 -4.51
CA LEU A 155 -23.40 12.19 -3.82
C LEU A 155 -22.77 11.10 -4.72
N ALA A 156 -22.73 11.31 -6.04
CA ALA A 156 -22.01 10.44 -6.99
C ALA A 156 -20.48 10.49 -6.84
N GLY A 157 -19.92 11.54 -6.23
CA GLY A 157 -18.47 11.81 -6.17
C GLY A 157 -17.93 12.47 -7.44
N ASP A 158 -16.76 13.09 -7.33
CA ASP A 158 -16.19 13.94 -8.38
C ASP A 158 -15.92 13.13 -9.68
N GLU A 159 -16.37 13.70 -10.80
CA GLU A 159 -16.21 13.31 -12.22
C GLU A 159 -16.15 11.82 -12.63
N VAL A 160 -17.16 11.39 -13.41
CA VAL A 160 -17.09 10.16 -14.22
C VAL A 160 -15.95 10.28 -15.24
N VAL A 161 -15.12 9.24 -15.32
CA VAL A 161 -13.99 9.16 -16.26
C VAL A 161 -14.47 9.26 -17.70
N VAL A 162 -14.30 10.44 -18.29
CA VAL A 162 -14.44 10.69 -19.73
C VAL A 162 -13.27 10.01 -20.45
N PRO A 163 -13.50 9.17 -21.49
CA PRO A 163 -12.42 8.71 -22.37
C PRO A 163 -11.85 9.91 -23.13
N GLN A 164 -10.57 10.23 -22.87
CA GLN A 164 -9.92 11.43 -23.43
C GLN A 164 -9.75 11.38 -24.97
N ASP A 165 -9.97 10.23 -25.60
CA ASP A 165 -9.90 10.04 -27.06
C ASP A 165 -11.14 10.52 -27.83
N ALA A 166 -12.23 10.87 -27.14
CA ALA A 166 -13.45 11.39 -27.76
C ALA A 166 -13.48 12.92 -27.73
N GLY A 167 -12.82 13.56 -28.70
CA GLY A 167 -12.84 15.02 -28.92
C GLY A 167 -14.18 15.59 -29.41
N ALA A 168 -15.28 15.19 -28.78
CA ALA A 168 -16.65 15.62 -29.05
C ALA A 168 -17.28 16.21 -27.78
N VAL A 169 -18.16 17.19 -27.93
CA VAL A 169 -18.95 17.69 -26.80
C VAL A 169 -20.02 16.65 -26.48
N HIS A 170 -19.89 15.93 -25.36
CA HIS A 170 -20.91 14.99 -24.90
C HIS A 170 -21.98 15.74 -24.08
N ASP A 171 -23.25 15.65 -24.47
CA ASP A 171 -24.34 16.03 -23.57
C ASP A 171 -24.50 15.02 -22.42
N GLU A 172 -25.04 15.47 -21.29
CA GLU A 172 -25.14 14.65 -20.07
C GLU A 172 -26.04 13.42 -20.24
N PHE A 173 -27.01 13.47 -21.16
CA PHE A 173 -27.96 12.39 -21.41
C PHE A 173 -27.33 11.26 -22.25
N SER A 174 -26.40 11.60 -23.14
CA SER A 174 -25.57 10.66 -23.90
C SER A 174 -24.64 9.84 -22.99
N TRP A 175 -24.18 10.42 -21.87
CA TRP A 175 -23.38 9.69 -20.87
C TRP A 175 -24.16 8.58 -20.17
N ASP A 176 -25.44 8.81 -19.87
CA ASP A 176 -26.31 7.77 -19.30
C ASP A 176 -26.49 6.61 -20.29
N VAL A 177 -26.66 6.91 -21.58
CA VAL A 177 -26.74 5.91 -22.66
C VAL A 177 -25.45 5.09 -22.77
N TRP A 178 -24.28 5.74 -22.78
CA TRP A 178 -22.98 5.05 -22.77
C TRP A 178 -22.84 4.15 -21.54
N SER A 179 -23.28 4.63 -20.37
CA SER A 179 -23.22 3.91 -19.11
C SER A 179 -24.15 2.69 -19.08
N VAL A 180 -25.30 2.73 -19.76
CA VAL A 180 -26.12 1.53 -20.03
C VAL A 180 -25.32 0.51 -20.83
N GLY A 181 -24.66 0.94 -21.91
CA GLY A 181 -23.79 0.08 -22.73
C GLY A 181 -22.73 -0.65 -21.90
N LEU A 182 -22.02 0.08 -21.02
CA LEU A 182 -21.02 -0.49 -20.11
C LEU A 182 -21.64 -1.45 -19.07
N CYS A 183 -22.78 -1.11 -18.48
CA CYS A 183 -23.48 -1.99 -17.54
C CYS A 183 -23.87 -3.31 -18.21
N ILE A 184 -24.49 -3.25 -19.40
CA ILE A 184 -24.91 -4.43 -20.16
C ILE A 184 -23.71 -5.26 -20.62
N LEU A 185 -22.61 -4.63 -21.07
CA LEU A 185 -21.38 -5.33 -21.44
C LEU A 185 -20.78 -6.10 -20.24
N LYS A 186 -20.79 -5.52 -19.04
CA LYS A 186 -20.35 -6.21 -17.80
C LYS A 186 -21.22 -7.43 -17.50
N LEU A 187 -22.56 -7.31 -17.61
CA LEU A 187 -23.47 -8.46 -17.40
C LEU A 187 -23.22 -9.59 -18.39
N VAL A 188 -23.03 -9.26 -19.67
CA VAL A 188 -22.76 -10.26 -20.71
C VAL A 188 -21.44 -10.99 -20.44
N ARG A 189 -20.39 -10.28 -19.99
CA ARG A 189 -19.11 -10.91 -19.59
C ARG A 189 -19.20 -11.81 -18.36
N GLY A 190 -20.13 -11.55 -17.44
CA GLY A 190 -20.40 -12.41 -16.26
C GLY A 190 -21.45 -13.51 -16.50
N SER A 191 -21.98 -13.62 -17.72
CA SER A 191 -23.07 -14.54 -18.07
C SER A 191 -22.58 -15.81 -18.76
N ASN A 192 -23.43 -16.84 -18.81
CA ASN A 192 -23.20 -18.05 -19.63
C ASN A 192 -23.42 -17.81 -21.14
N VAL A 193 -23.52 -16.56 -21.61
CA VAL A 193 -23.72 -16.23 -23.04
C VAL A 193 -22.41 -16.41 -23.81
N GLN A 194 -22.14 -17.67 -24.21
CA GLN A 194 -20.93 -18.05 -24.95
C GLN A 194 -20.75 -17.33 -26.30
N LYS A 195 -21.83 -16.80 -26.89
CA LYS A 195 -21.80 -16.03 -28.15
C LYS A 195 -22.96 -15.03 -28.23
N PRO A 196 -22.72 -13.71 -28.12
CA PRO A 196 -23.75 -12.67 -28.26
C PRO A 196 -24.44 -12.69 -29.62
N SER A 197 -25.74 -12.40 -29.69
CA SER A 197 -26.42 -12.22 -30.98
C SER A 197 -26.03 -10.90 -31.67
N MET A 198 -26.24 -10.84 -32.99
CA MET A 198 -26.07 -9.59 -33.76
C MET A 198 -27.01 -8.46 -33.28
N ALA A 199 -28.14 -8.79 -32.65
CA ALA A 199 -29.03 -7.78 -32.10
C ALA A 199 -28.43 -7.15 -30.82
N LEU A 200 -27.89 -7.97 -29.92
CA LEU A 200 -27.17 -7.49 -28.73
C LEU A 200 -25.90 -6.71 -29.10
N LEU A 201 -25.13 -7.19 -30.08
CA LEU A 201 -23.95 -6.47 -30.57
C LEU A 201 -24.33 -5.13 -31.23
N GLY A 202 -25.42 -5.09 -32.00
CA GLY A 202 -25.97 -3.85 -32.55
C GLY A 202 -26.43 -2.87 -31.46
N PHE A 203 -27.15 -3.35 -30.45
CA PHE A 203 -27.58 -2.54 -29.30
C PHE A 203 -26.39 -1.97 -28.51
N LEU A 204 -25.38 -2.79 -28.22
CA LEU A 204 -24.15 -2.36 -27.56
C LEU A 204 -23.38 -1.34 -28.41
N SER A 205 -23.33 -1.54 -29.74
CA SER A 205 -22.75 -0.57 -30.65
C SER A 205 -23.50 0.76 -30.60
N SER A 206 -24.83 0.79 -30.69
CA SER A 206 -25.65 2.00 -30.56
C SER A 206 -25.47 2.72 -29.23
N CYS A 207 -25.26 1.99 -28.12
CA CYS A 207 -24.98 2.61 -26.82
C CYS A 207 -23.57 3.24 -26.75
N MET A 208 -22.60 2.68 -27.49
CA MET A 208 -21.16 3.03 -27.40
C MET A 208 -20.61 3.67 -28.69
N GLN A 209 -21.46 4.40 -29.44
CA GLN A 209 -21.05 5.15 -30.63
C GLN A 209 -20.17 6.35 -30.27
N ALA A 210 -18.90 6.30 -30.67
CA ALA A 210 -17.97 7.41 -30.60
C ALA A 210 -18.10 8.35 -31.81
N GLU A 211 -19.31 8.86 -32.09
CA GLU A 211 -19.54 9.80 -33.20
C GLU A 211 -19.27 11.26 -32.81
N LYS A 212 -18.70 12.02 -33.75
CA LYS A 212 -18.37 13.45 -33.63
C LYS A 212 -19.58 14.37 -33.73
N ASP A 213 -20.71 13.85 -34.22
CA ASP A 213 -21.97 14.58 -34.32
C ASP A 213 -22.91 14.13 -33.18
N VAL A 214 -23.41 15.10 -32.41
CA VAL A 214 -24.34 14.84 -31.29
C VAL A 214 -25.74 14.49 -31.80
N SER A 215 -26.11 14.92 -33.01
CA SER A 215 -27.46 14.74 -33.56
C SER A 215 -27.79 13.31 -34.01
N ASN A 216 -26.77 12.49 -34.30
CA ASN A 216 -26.93 11.08 -34.69
C ASN A 216 -26.93 10.09 -33.51
N ARG A 217 -26.63 10.54 -32.28
CA ARG A 217 -26.48 9.67 -31.12
C ARG A 217 -27.84 9.14 -30.66
N TRP A 218 -27.92 7.83 -30.45
CA TRP A 218 -29.12 7.17 -29.96
C TRP A 218 -29.48 7.66 -28.56
N ARG A 219 -30.70 8.16 -28.39
CA ARG A 219 -31.27 8.50 -27.09
C ARG A 219 -31.90 7.27 -26.45
N VAL A 220 -32.27 7.40 -25.17
CA VAL A 220 -32.98 6.34 -24.43
C VAL A 220 -34.24 5.85 -25.17
N GLN A 221 -34.97 6.75 -25.83
CA GLN A 221 -36.17 6.40 -26.59
C GLN A 221 -35.87 5.59 -27.86
N ASP A 222 -34.74 5.85 -28.55
CA ASP A 222 -34.33 5.09 -29.73
C ASP A 222 -33.90 3.67 -29.33
N LEU A 223 -33.15 3.55 -28.22
CA LEU A 223 -32.72 2.26 -27.68
C LEU A 223 -33.89 1.37 -27.25
N LEU A 224 -34.94 1.96 -26.66
CA LEU A 224 -36.19 1.25 -26.31
C LEU A 224 -36.89 0.63 -27.53
N GLU A 225 -36.68 1.20 -28.72
CA GLU A 225 -37.20 0.72 -30.01
C GLU A 225 -36.26 -0.24 -30.75
N SER A 226 -35.08 -0.55 -30.21
CA SER A 226 -34.12 -1.47 -30.83
C SER A 226 -34.68 -2.89 -31.01
N SER A 227 -34.20 -3.58 -32.07
CA SER A 227 -34.53 -4.98 -32.34
C SER A 227 -34.15 -5.91 -31.19
N PHE A 228 -33.06 -5.59 -30.47
CA PHE A 228 -32.64 -6.31 -29.27
C PHE A 228 -33.67 -6.26 -28.15
N LEU A 229 -34.25 -5.10 -27.86
CA LEU A 229 -35.22 -5.01 -26.77
C LEU A 229 -36.60 -5.52 -27.19
N LYS A 230 -36.96 -5.45 -28.48
CA LYS A 230 -38.25 -5.93 -29.04
C LYS A 230 -38.54 -7.43 -28.88
N GLN A 231 -37.62 -8.22 -28.33
CA GLN A 231 -37.90 -9.59 -27.93
C GLN A 231 -38.91 -9.69 -26.75
N PRO A 232 -39.61 -10.82 -26.57
CA PRO A 232 -40.60 -10.97 -25.50
C PRO A 232 -40.01 -10.75 -24.10
N TYR A 233 -40.77 -10.07 -23.24
CA TYR A 233 -40.40 -9.86 -21.85
C TYR A 233 -40.32 -11.20 -21.09
N VAL A 234 -39.25 -11.41 -20.32
CA VAL A 234 -39.04 -12.62 -19.52
C VAL A 234 -38.96 -12.24 -18.04
N VAL A 235 -39.63 -13.00 -17.17
CA VAL A 235 -39.54 -12.80 -15.72
C VAL A 235 -38.14 -13.23 -15.26
N LEU A 236 -37.42 -12.33 -14.59
CA LEU A 236 -36.09 -12.64 -14.04
C LEU A 236 -36.19 -13.79 -13.01
N PRO A 237 -35.32 -14.81 -13.08
CA PRO A 237 -35.38 -15.97 -12.21
C PRO A 237 -35.09 -15.59 -10.76
N LYS A 238 -35.74 -16.29 -9.84
CA LYS A 238 -35.38 -16.22 -8.42
C LYS A 238 -34.13 -17.07 -8.21
N LEU A 239 -33.13 -16.49 -7.54
CA LEU A 239 -31.97 -17.25 -7.06
C LEU A 239 -32.42 -18.37 -6.12
N GLU A 240 -32.11 -19.61 -6.47
CA GLU A 240 -32.14 -20.72 -5.51
C GLU A 240 -30.92 -20.61 -4.58
N PHE A 241 -31.14 -20.87 -3.29
CA PHE A 241 -30.09 -20.75 -2.28
C PHE A 241 -29.22 -22.02 -2.28
N SER A 242 -27.95 -21.90 -2.69
CA SER A 242 -26.91 -22.82 -2.23
C SER A 242 -26.60 -22.50 -0.76
N ALA A 243 -27.13 -23.31 0.16
CA ALA A 243 -26.95 -23.11 1.58
C ALA A 243 -25.60 -23.69 2.07
N SER A 244 -24.65 -22.81 2.38
CA SER A 244 -23.58 -23.08 3.34
C SER A 244 -23.26 -21.83 4.17
N HIS A 245 -23.32 -22.00 5.49
CA HIS A 245 -22.88 -21.08 6.54
C HIS A 245 -23.46 -19.65 6.59
N ALA A 246 -24.64 -19.51 7.23
CA ALA A 246 -24.86 -18.50 8.28
C ALA A 246 -26.11 -18.87 9.13
N SER A 247 -25.90 -19.45 10.31
CA SER A 247 -26.97 -19.70 11.28
C SER A 247 -27.23 -18.46 12.14
N ALA A 248 -28.20 -17.63 11.76
CA ALA A 248 -28.70 -16.54 12.60
C ALA A 248 -29.79 -17.06 13.55
N SER A 249 -29.55 -16.94 14.86
CA SER A 249 -30.47 -17.40 15.91
C SER A 249 -31.72 -16.53 16.01
N THR A 250 -32.90 -17.16 16.04
CA THR A 250 -34.18 -16.46 16.23
C THR A 250 -34.56 -16.48 17.71
N LEU A 251 -34.62 -15.30 18.33
CA LEU A 251 -35.25 -15.11 19.64
C LEU A 251 -36.75 -15.41 19.54
N SER A 252 -37.26 -16.29 20.40
CA SER A 252 -38.70 -16.37 20.67
C SER A 252 -38.98 -16.52 22.16
N HIS A 253 -39.83 -15.63 22.68
CA HIS A 253 -40.32 -15.71 24.05
C HIS A 253 -41.42 -16.76 24.17
N LYS A 254 -41.23 -17.68 25.11
CA LYS A 254 -42.21 -18.41 25.96
C LYS A 254 -41.34 -19.02 27.06
N GLY A 255 -41.67 -18.99 28.34
CA GLY A 255 -42.95 -18.91 29.02
C GLY A 255 -42.79 -19.85 30.22
N GLU A 256 -43.08 -19.38 31.43
CA GLU A 256 -42.64 -20.00 32.69
C GLU A 256 -43.18 -21.43 32.88
N GLN A 257 -42.42 -22.31 33.56
CA GLN A 257 -42.87 -22.88 34.85
C GLN A 257 -41.81 -23.70 35.61
N ASN A 258 -41.58 -23.28 36.85
CA ASN A 258 -41.44 -24.09 38.08
C ASN A 258 -40.46 -25.30 38.18
N SER A 259 -39.34 -24.98 38.84
CA SER A 259 -39.02 -25.47 40.21
C SER A 259 -38.12 -26.71 40.40
N PRO A 260 -37.40 -26.84 41.54
CA PRO A 260 -36.07 -27.46 41.55
C PRO A 260 -35.82 -28.55 42.62
N LYS A 261 -34.79 -29.39 42.39
CA LYS A 261 -34.01 -30.09 43.43
C LYS A 261 -32.55 -30.13 42.95
N LYS A 262 -31.57 -29.36 43.46
CA LYS A 262 -31.17 -28.99 44.84
C LYS A 262 -30.50 -30.15 45.59
N LYS A 263 -29.19 -29.99 45.86
CA LYS A 263 -28.32 -30.52 46.96
C LYS A 263 -27.04 -31.23 46.47
N SER A 264 -25.90 -31.20 47.18
CA SER A 264 -25.25 -30.19 48.09
C SER A 264 -24.05 -30.82 48.81
N SER A 265 -22.87 -30.18 48.81
CA SER A 265 -21.75 -30.28 49.79
C SER A 265 -20.49 -29.63 49.13
N VAL A 266 -19.79 -28.59 49.61
CA VAL A 266 -19.53 -28.05 50.97
C VAL A 266 -18.90 -29.13 51.87
N THR A 267 -17.63 -29.12 52.30
CA THR A 267 -16.68 -28.07 52.78
C THR A 267 -15.23 -28.36 52.26
N SER A 268 -14.11 -27.66 52.53
CA SER A 268 -13.75 -26.47 53.36
C SER A 268 -12.40 -25.82 52.93
N MET A 269 -12.13 -24.64 53.51
CA MET A 269 -10.85 -23.95 53.83
C MET A 269 -9.64 -24.87 54.17
N ALA A 270 -8.35 -24.46 54.03
CA ALA A 270 -7.75 -23.18 53.61
C ALA A 270 -6.23 -23.30 53.24
N VAL A 271 -5.76 -22.35 52.40
CA VAL A 271 -4.38 -21.79 52.28
C VAL A 271 -3.18 -22.76 52.18
N GLU A 272 -2.61 -22.92 50.97
CA GLU A 272 -1.25 -22.45 50.62
C GLU A 272 -0.91 -22.66 49.12
N GLN A 273 -0.12 -21.72 48.58
CA GLN A 273 0.85 -21.79 47.47
C GLN A 273 0.56 -22.48 46.11
N VAL A 274 0.97 -21.75 45.06
CA VAL A 274 1.06 -22.00 43.61
C VAL A 274 1.27 -23.46 43.11
N PRO A 275 0.47 -23.88 42.11
CA PRO A 275 0.94 -24.64 40.95
C PRO A 275 0.59 -23.87 39.64
N LYS A 276 1.51 -23.62 38.70
CA LYS A 276 2.04 -24.53 37.65
C LYS A 276 0.99 -25.47 37.01
N GLU A 277 1.00 -25.45 35.68
CA GLU A 277 0.17 -26.24 34.75
C GLU A 277 -1.35 -25.98 34.78
N VAL A 278 -1.81 -25.24 33.76
CA VAL A 278 -3.11 -25.50 33.14
C VAL A 278 -2.83 -26.13 31.78
N LYS A 279 -3.04 -27.45 31.67
CA LYS A 279 -3.13 -28.11 30.37
C LYS A 279 -4.54 -27.95 29.81
N THR A 280 -4.59 -27.55 28.55
CA THR A 280 -5.66 -27.81 27.57
C THR A 280 -7.09 -27.39 27.92
N SER A 281 -7.57 -26.38 27.19
CA SER A 281 -8.96 -26.34 26.72
C SER A 281 -8.96 -26.27 25.19
N GLU A 282 -9.21 -27.44 24.57
CA GLU A 282 -9.79 -27.62 23.23
C GLU A 282 -9.07 -26.94 22.05
N ASP A 283 -8.09 -27.66 21.50
CA ASP A 283 -7.40 -27.40 20.23
C ASP A 283 -8.31 -27.73 19.02
N PRO A 284 -8.74 -26.75 18.21
CA PRO A 284 -9.52 -27.01 17.01
C PRO A 284 -8.59 -27.45 15.87
N LEU A 285 -8.42 -28.78 15.79
CA LEU A 285 -7.74 -29.56 14.75
C LEU A 285 -6.20 -29.46 14.75
N GLY A 286 -5.56 -30.64 14.78
CA GLY A 286 -4.10 -30.83 14.65
C GLY A 286 -3.51 -30.51 13.26
N ILE A 287 -4.09 -29.54 12.57
CA ILE A 287 -3.63 -28.96 11.29
C ILE A 287 -2.45 -28.01 11.54
N VAL A 288 -2.49 -27.21 12.60
CA VAL A 288 -1.42 -26.23 12.90
C VAL A 288 -0.06 -26.91 13.16
N PRO A 289 0.04 -28.00 13.94
CA PRO A 289 1.28 -28.77 14.05
C PRO A 289 1.78 -29.31 12.71
N GLN A 290 0.90 -29.83 11.86
CA GLN A 290 1.28 -30.42 10.55
C GLN A 290 1.79 -29.36 9.55
N ILE A 291 1.18 -28.18 9.50
CA ILE A 291 1.66 -27.08 8.64
C ILE A 291 3.02 -26.58 9.15
N LEU A 292 3.19 -26.43 10.47
CA LEU A 292 4.45 -26.00 11.07
C LEU A 292 5.57 -27.04 10.84
N GLU A 293 5.25 -28.33 10.98
CA GLU A 293 6.15 -29.46 10.69
C GLU A 293 6.56 -29.47 9.22
N ARG A 294 5.63 -29.28 8.27
CA ARG A 294 5.92 -29.17 6.84
C ARG A 294 6.79 -27.96 6.50
N CYS A 295 6.50 -26.81 7.12
CA CYS A 295 7.31 -25.60 6.99
C CYS A 295 8.73 -25.82 7.52
N TYR A 296 8.87 -26.46 8.69
CA TYR A 296 10.17 -26.77 9.29
C TYR A 296 10.95 -27.82 8.48
N LEU A 297 10.30 -28.89 8.00
CA LEU A 297 10.93 -29.88 7.13
C LEU A 297 11.49 -29.22 5.86
N HIS A 298 10.75 -28.29 5.27
CA HIS A 298 11.24 -27.49 4.15
C HIS A 298 12.50 -26.67 4.53
N CYS A 299 12.56 -26.05 5.73
CA CYS A 299 13.78 -25.39 6.23
C CYS A 299 14.95 -26.36 6.39
N VAL A 300 14.72 -27.47 7.11
CA VAL A 300 15.75 -28.46 7.45
C VAL A 300 16.33 -29.07 6.18
N MET A 301 15.49 -29.43 5.21
CA MET A 301 15.96 -30.08 3.99
C MET A 301 16.70 -29.09 3.06
N LEU A 302 16.20 -27.86 2.87
CA LEU A 302 16.75 -26.92 1.87
C LEU A 302 17.85 -25.98 2.38
N LEU A 303 17.96 -25.76 3.68
CA LEU A 303 18.75 -24.67 4.27
C LEU A 303 19.57 -25.09 5.51
N THR A 304 19.79 -26.39 5.76
CA THR A 304 20.45 -26.90 6.98
C THR A 304 21.82 -26.28 7.27
N ASP A 305 22.63 -26.10 6.21
CA ASP A 305 24.03 -25.65 6.30
C ASP A 305 24.22 -24.17 5.93
N CYS A 306 23.14 -23.44 5.67
CA CYS A 306 23.18 -22.09 5.09
C CYS A 306 22.56 -21.07 6.05
N GLU A 307 23.07 -19.83 6.02
CA GLU A 307 22.33 -18.68 6.52
C GLU A 307 21.31 -18.21 5.46
N PHE A 308 20.14 -17.75 5.89
CA PHE A 308 19.06 -17.32 4.98
C PHE A 308 18.25 -16.14 5.54
N GLU A 309 17.64 -15.37 4.64
CA GLU A 309 16.67 -14.33 5.01
C GLU A 309 15.28 -14.91 5.27
N LYS A 310 14.55 -14.34 6.24
CA LYS A 310 13.12 -14.65 6.48
C LYS A 310 12.28 -14.57 5.21
N SER A 311 12.49 -13.53 4.39
CA SER A 311 11.75 -13.30 3.15
C SER A 311 11.94 -14.42 2.13
N LYS A 312 13.17 -14.93 1.94
CA LYS A 312 13.46 -16.01 0.98
C LYS A 312 12.68 -17.27 1.33
N LEU A 313 12.70 -17.67 2.60
CA LEU A 313 11.96 -18.84 3.09
C LEU A 313 10.44 -18.66 2.98
N VAL A 314 9.90 -17.51 3.39
CA VAL A 314 8.47 -17.17 3.26
C VAL A 314 8.01 -17.25 1.79
N GLN A 315 8.79 -16.68 0.87
CA GLN A 315 8.49 -16.71 -0.56
C GLN A 315 8.51 -18.12 -1.15
N MET A 316 9.46 -18.97 -0.73
CA MET A 316 9.53 -20.38 -1.14
C MET A 316 8.33 -21.19 -0.60
N TRP A 317 7.90 -20.98 0.65
CA TRP A 317 6.70 -21.62 1.20
C TRP A 317 5.42 -21.25 0.44
N ILE A 318 5.28 -19.98 0.03
CA ILE A 318 4.15 -19.51 -0.78
C ILE A 318 4.18 -20.14 -2.19
N ALA A 319 5.34 -20.13 -2.84
CA ALA A 319 5.53 -20.71 -4.18
C ALA A 319 5.25 -22.22 -4.23
N GLU A 320 5.58 -22.95 -3.15
CA GLU A 320 5.40 -24.40 -3.09
C GLU A 320 4.03 -24.84 -2.56
N GLU A 321 3.19 -23.91 -2.08
CA GLU A 321 1.93 -24.19 -1.38
C GLU A 321 2.18 -25.05 -0.13
N CYS A 322 3.17 -24.64 0.69
CA CYS A 322 3.45 -25.27 1.99
C CYS A 322 2.36 -24.97 3.03
N ILE A 323 1.74 -23.80 2.92
CA ILE A 323 0.73 -23.25 3.82
C ILE A 323 -0.58 -23.11 3.03
N GLU A 324 -1.71 -23.41 3.66
CA GLU A 324 -3.04 -23.11 3.10
C GLU A 324 -3.40 -21.65 3.39
N PHE A 325 -3.81 -20.91 2.36
CA PHE A 325 -4.11 -19.49 2.46
C PHE A 325 -5.61 -19.23 2.31
N ASP A 326 -6.13 -18.41 3.22
CA ASP A 326 -7.44 -17.76 3.13
C ASP A 326 -7.34 -16.60 2.13
N GLU A 327 -8.21 -16.56 1.11
CA GLU A 327 -8.21 -15.53 0.07
C GLU A 327 -8.36 -14.10 0.61
N THR A 328 -8.85 -13.94 1.85
CA THR A 328 -8.98 -12.63 2.52
C THR A 328 -7.70 -12.14 3.19
N LYS A 329 -6.63 -12.95 3.26
CA LYS A 329 -5.41 -12.64 4.01
C LYS A 329 -4.18 -12.48 3.11
N ILE A 330 -3.26 -11.63 3.54
CA ILE A 330 -1.95 -11.46 2.89
C ILE A 330 -1.08 -12.69 3.21
N MET A 331 -0.69 -13.41 2.16
CA MET A 331 0.03 -14.69 2.29
C MET A 331 1.35 -14.56 3.05
N GLU A 332 2.08 -13.46 2.83
CA GLU A 332 3.36 -13.15 3.48
C GLU A 332 3.19 -12.88 4.96
N ASP A 333 2.09 -12.24 5.37
CA ASP A 333 1.80 -11.96 6.78
C ASP A 333 1.45 -13.26 7.52
N VAL A 334 0.69 -14.15 6.87
CA VAL A 334 0.39 -15.50 7.42
C VAL A 334 1.65 -16.36 7.51
N ALA A 335 2.46 -16.41 6.45
CA ALA A 335 3.71 -17.17 6.44
C ALA A 335 4.76 -16.60 7.41
N THR A 336 4.75 -15.29 7.63
CA THR A 336 5.56 -14.59 8.65
C THR A 336 5.24 -15.09 10.06
N LEU A 337 3.97 -15.34 10.39
CA LEU A 337 3.57 -15.90 11.69
C LEU A 337 4.12 -17.32 11.90
N TYR A 338 4.07 -18.19 10.89
CA TYR A 338 4.66 -19.53 10.97
C TYR A 338 6.19 -19.47 11.12
N PHE A 339 6.86 -18.53 10.45
CA PHE A 339 8.29 -18.31 10.65
C PHE A 339 8.61 -17.87 12.09
N ASP A 340 7.84 -16.93 12.63
CA ASP A 340 8.07 -16.41 13.99
C ASP A 340 7.80 -17.48 15.05
N GLU A 341 6.88 -18.41 14.81
CA GLU A 341 6.68 -19.60 15.66
C GLU A 341 7.91 -20.55 15.62
N LEU A 342 8.52 -20.78 14.44
CA LEU A 342 9.77 -21.55 14.35
C LEU A 342 10.94 -20.88 15.10
N VAL A 343 10.96 -19.55 15.15
CA VAL A 343 11.94 -18.78 15.94
C VAL A 343 11.63 -18.85 17.43
N TYR A 344 10.35 -18.75 17.81
CA TYR A 344 9.89 -18.88 19.20
C TYR A 344 10.19 -20.26 19.80
N GLN A 345 10.04 -21.32 19.02
CA GLN A 345 10.44 -22.69 19.42
C GLN A 345 11.95 -22.93 19.32
N GLU A 346 12.74 -21.92 18.91
CA GLU A 346 14.18 -21.99 18.64
C GLU A 346 14.58 -23.09 17.64
N LEU A 347 13.67 -23.49 16.76
CA LEU A 347 13.92 -24.43 15.66
C LEU A 347 14.71 -23.75 14.53
N VAL A 348 14.47 -22.45 14.37
CA VAL A 348 15.26 -21.50 13.57
C VAL A 348 15.80 -20.43 14.53
N VAL A 349 17.05 -20.00 14.36
CA VAL A 349 17.68 -19.01 15.24
C VAL A 349 18.33 -17.87 14.44
N PRO A 350 18.31 -16.62 14.95
CA PRO A 350 19.12 -15.54 14.39
C PRO A 350 20.61 -15.92 14.36
N SER A 351 21.33 -15.52 13.30
CA SER A 351 22.74 -15.88 13.13
C SER A 351 23.64 -14.67 12.86
N SER A 352 23.28 -13.82 11.91
CA SER A 352 24.05 -12.62 11.53
C SER A 352 23.12 -11.49 11.08
N PHE A 353 23.60 -10.25 11.14
CA PHE A 353 22.89 -9.09 10.59
C PHE A 353 23.62 -8.62 9.33
N ASP A 354 22.88 -8.44 8.23
CA ASP A 354 23.37 -7.85 6.99
C ASP A 354 23.21 -6.32 7.06
N PRO A 355 24.31 -5.55 7.15
CA PRO A 355 24.25 -4.09 7.22
C PRO A 355 24.00 -3.41 5.86
N LEU A 356 24.14 -4.14 4.74
CA LEU A 356 23.91 -3.60 3.40
C LEU A 356 22.41 -3.56 3.07
N TYR A 357 21.67 -4.56 3.53
CA TYR A 357 20.22 -4.70 3.33
C TYR A 357 19.39 -4.43 4.59
N GLU A 358 20.03 -4.12 5.73
CA GLU A 358 19.42 -3.93 7.05
C GLU A 358 18.56 -5.14 7.51
N LYS A 359 19.01 -6.36 7.20
CA LYS A 359 18.25 -7.60 7.40
C LYS A 359 18.93 -8.58 8.35
N MET A 360 18.14 -9.21 9.22
CA MET A 360 18.58 -10.36 10.03
C MET A 360 18.61 -11.63 9.17
N ARG A 361 19.73 -12.36 9.20
CA ARG A 361 19.84 -13.73 8.69
C ARG A 361 19.64 -14.75 9.81
N TYR A 362 19.13 -15.91 9.43
CA TYR A 362 18.76 -17.01 10.30
C TYR A 362 19.42 -18.31 9.84
N LYS A 363 19.47 -19.31 10.72
CA LYS A 363 19.90 -20.68 10.41
C LYS A 363 19.03 -21.69 11.15
N VAL A 364 19.00 -22.93 10.65
CA VAL A 364 18.35 -24.05 11.35
C VAL A 364 19.13 -24.39 12.61
N ASN A 365 18.42 -24.63 13.73
CA ASN A 365 19.04 -25.06 14.97
C ASN A 365 19.39 -26.56 14.91
N SER A 366 20.64 -26.87 14.53
CA SER A 366 21.15 -28.23 14.42
C SER A 366 20.99 -29.07 15.69
N SER A 367 20.97 -28.45 16.88
CA SER A 367 20.78 -29.16 18.16
C SER A 367 19.37 -29.71 18.37
N LYS A 368 18.35 -29.15 17.69
CA LYS A 368 16.94 -29.60 17.72
C LYS A 368 16.53 -30.43 16.49
N SER A 369 17.40 -30.50 15.48
CA SER A 369 17.15 -31.12 14.16
C SER A 369 16.94 -32.66 14.11
N PRO A 370 17.44 -33.52 15.04
CA PRO A 370 17.47 -34.97 14.75
C PRO A 370 16.12 -35.71 14.83
N THR A 371 15.03 -35.06 15.27
CA THR A 371 13.78 -35.74 15.63
C THR A 371 12.76 -35.91 14.50
N LEU A 372 13.00 -35.31 13.31
CA LEU A 372 12.04 -35.31 12.18
C LEU A 372 12.57 -35.96 10.89
N ILE A 373 13.77 -36.56 10.92
CA ILE A 373 14.39 -37.18 9.74
C ILE A 373 13.89 -38.63 9.59
N ALA A 374 12.59 -38.78 9.30
CA ALA A 374 11.95 -40.09 9.18
C ALA A 374 10.93 -40.19 8.02
N GLU A 375 11.07 -39.41 6.94
CA GLU A 375 10.43 -39.71 5.65
C GLU A 375 11.21 -39.11 4.47
N GLN A 376 12.12 -39.89 3.86
CA GLN A 376 12.90 -39.50 2.66
C GLN A 376 12.06 -39.48 1.35
N GLY A 377 10.75 -39.31 1.43
CA GLY A 377 9.82 -39.60 0.32
C GLY A 377 9.88 -38.60 -0.84
N SER A 378 10.06 -37.30 -0.56
CA SER A 378 9.85 -36.23 -1.55
C SER A 378 11.01 -35.23 -1.70
N TYR A 379 11.89 -35.13 -0.70
CA TYR A 379 13.07 -34.27 -0.69
C TYR A 379 14.34 -35.08 -0.92
N THR A 380 15.11 -34.73 -1.95
CA THR A 380 16.42 -35.34 -2.25
C THR A 380 17.50 -34.26 -2.26
N ARG A 381 18.65 -34.54 -1.65
CA ARG A 381 19.88 -33.74 -1.79
C ARG A 381 20.95 -34.60 -2.43
N ILE A 382 21.61 -34.05 -3.45
CA ILE A 382 22.56 -34.78 -4.30
C ILE A 382 23.96 -34.18 -4.15
N GLY A 383 24.87 -35.02 -3.68
CA GLY A 383 26.31 -34.80 -3.77
C GLY A 383 26.94 -35.56 -4.95
N GLU A 384 28.27 -35.53 -5.00
CA GLU A 384 29.10 -35.92 -6.15
C GLU A 384 29.03 -37.42 -6.54
N SER A 385 28.51 -38.28 -5.67
CA SER A 385 28.55 -39.76 -5.76
C SER A 385 27.20 -40.46 -5.94
N ASP A 386 26.08 -39.73 -5.93
CA ASP A 386 24.75 -40.30 -5.64
C ASP A 386 23.74 -40.20 -6.80
N MET A 387 24.23 -39.92 -8.01
CA MET A 387 23.41 -39.69 -9.21
C MET A 387 22.50 -40.87 -9.61
N ASP A 388 22.91 -42.11 -9.37
CA ASP A 388 22.11 -43.31 -9.68
C ASP A 388 21.01 -43.58 -8.63
N LYS A 389 21.00 -42.83 -7.51
CA LYS A 389 20.12 -43.07 -6.36
C LYS A 389 18.91 -42.12 -6.28
N ILE A 390 18.74 -41.24 -7.27
CA ILE A 390 17.65 -40.24 -7.24
C ILE A 390 16.30 -40.95 -7.45
N PRO A 391 15.33 -40.80 -6.52
CA PRO A 391 13.97 -41.25 -6.75
C PRO A 391 13.36 -40.55 -7.97
N ARG A 392 12.67 -41.28 -8.85
CA ARG A 392 11.99 -40.67 -10.02
C ARG A 392 10.80 -39.81 -9.60
N GLU A 393 10.31 -40.09 -8.38
CA GLU A 393 9.22 -39.47 -7.66
C GLU A 393 9.67 -38.24 -6.86
N ALA A 394 10.97 -37.87 -6.88
CA ALA A 394 11.48 -36.72 -6.16
C ALA A 394 10.76 -35.43 -6.58
N LEU A 395 10.23 -34.70 -5.60
CA LEU A 395 9.50 -33.45 -5.78
C LEU A 395 10.39 -32.23 -5.53
N HIS A 396 11.35 -32.34 -4.62
CA HIS A 396 12.24 -31.26 -4.24
C HIS A 396 13.70 -31.74 -4.30
N LEU A 397 14.53 -31.03 -5.05
CA LEU A 397 15.93 -31.37 -5.29
C LEU A 397 16.86 -30.22 -4.94
N ILE A 398 17.85 -30.51 -4.12
CA ILE A 398 19.07 -29.70 -3.96
C ILE A 398 20.20 -30.41 -4.66
N TRP A 399 20.84 -29.71 -5.58
CA TRP A 399 22.01 -30.19 -6.30
C TRP A 399 23.23 -29.38 -5.86
N ASP A 400 24.12 -30.00 -5.08
CA ASP A 400 25.43 -29.42 -4.73
C ASP A 400 26.36 -29.52 -5.95
N CYS A 401 26.19 -28.59 -6.89
CA CYS A 401 26.80 -28.65 -8.22
C CYS A 401 28.30 -28.32 -8.20
N LYS A 402 29.10 -29.38 -8.08
CA LYS A 402 30.57 -29.39 -8.26
C LYS A 402 31.02 -29.95 -9.62
N ARG A 403 30.10 -30.56 -10.38
CA ARG A 403 30.34 -31.30 -11.62
C ARG A 403 29.18 -31.07 -12.59
N HIS A 404 29.45 -31.09 -13.90
CA HIS A 404 28.52 -30.61 -14.94
C HIS A 404 28.57 -31.46 -16.22
N ASP A 405 28.76 -32.78 -16.11
CA ASP A 405 28.77 -33.67 -17.27
C ASP A 405 27.38 -34.13 -17.71
N GLN A 406 27.28 -34.61 -18.96
CA GLN A 406 26.01 -34.98 -19.62
C GLN A 406 25.16 -35.94 -18.77
N THR A 407 25.81 -36.83 -18.02
CA THR A 407 25.20 -37.78 -17.09
C THR A 407 24.31 -37.14 -16.04
N ILE A 408 24.63 -35.92 -15.57
CA ILE A 408 23.78 -35.23 -14.59
C ILE A 408 22.47 -34.74 -15.21
N PHE A 409 22.51 -34.25 -16.45
CA PHE A 409 21.32 -33.84 -17.19
C PHE A 409 20.49 -35.04 -17.61
N ASP A 410 21.14 -36.16 -17.92
CA ASP A 410 20.48 -37.42 -18.20
C ASP A 410 19.74 -38.00 -16.99
N ALA A 411 20.18 -37.68 -15.76
CA ALA A 411 19.45 -37.97 -14.54
C ALA A 411 18.32 -36.94 -14.29
N LEU A 412 18.65 -35.64 -14.29
CA LEU A 412 17.69 -34.54 -14.06
C LEU A 412 16.49 -34.60 -15.01
N LYS A 413 16.70 -34.86 -16.30
CA LYS A 413 15.62 -34.90 -17.30
C LYS A 413 14.54 -35.95 -16.99
N ASN A 414 14.83 -36.97 -16.18
CA ASN A 414 13.89 -38.02 -15.82
C ASN A 414 12.99 -37.66 -14.62
N LEU A 415 13.31 -36.60 -13.88
CA LEU A 415 12.57 -36.14 -12.69
C LEU A 415 11.31 -35.36 -13.07
N LYS A 416 10.41 -35.99 -13.83
CA LYS A 416 9.23 -35.32 -14.41
C LYS A 416 8.24 -34.76 -13.38
N GLN A 417 8.33 -35.17 -12.12
CA GLN A 417 7.50 -34.67 -11.02
C GLN A 417 8.13 -33.50 -10.24
N LEU A 418 9.36 -33.09 -10.57
CA LEU A 418 10.11 -32.11 -9.79
C LEU A 418 9.40 -30.74 -9.77
N ARG A 419 9.17 -30.24 -8.55
CA ARG A 419 8.58 -28.94 -8.22
C ARG A 419 9.63 -27.93 -7.78
N THR A 420 10.71 -28.37 -7.13
CA THR A 420 11.78 -27.50 -6.63
C THR A 420 13.14 -27.97 -7.12
N LEU A 421 13.90 -27.07 -7.72
CA LEU A 421 15.30 -27.26 -8.07
C LEU A 421 16.11 -26.10 -7.48
N ARG A 422 16.96 -26.41 -6.50
CA ARG A 422 17.97 -25.49 -5.96
C ARG A 422 19.35 -25.97 -6.39
N VAL A 423 20.09 -25.14 -7.11
CA VAL A 423 21.45 -25.43 -7.57
C VAL A 423 22.41 -24.71 -6.65
N HIS A 424 22.91 -25.44 -5.65
CA HIS A 424 23.80 -24.90 -4.62
C HIS A 424 25.26 -25.08 -5.08
N VAL A 425 26.02 -23.98 -5.16
CA VAL A 425 27.29 -23.97 -5.88
C VAL A 425 28.42 -23.37 -5.04
N TYR A 426 29.45 -24.18 -4.80
CA TYR A 426 30.77 -23.77 -4.30
C TYR A 426 31.81 -23.70 -5.44
N CYS A 427 31.37 -23.52 -6.69
CA CYS A 427 32.17 -23.84 -7.89
C CYS A 427 32.03 -22.80 -9.01
N SER A 428 33.13 -22.47 -9.69
CA SER A 428 33.19 -21.45 -10.74
C SER A 428 32.69 -21.93 -12.12
N VAL A 429 31.64 -22.76 -12.17
CA VAL A 429 31.24 -23.53 -13.37
C VAL A 429 29.98 -22.94 -14.01
N ARG A 430 30.06 -22.71 -15.33
CA ARG A 430 29.00 -22.16 -16.17
C ARG A 430 27.97 -23.25 -16.55
N ILE A 431 26.68 -23.04 -16.23
CA ILE A 431 25.61 -24.05 -16.45
C ILE A 431 24.51 -23.64 -17.46
N ASP A 432 24.66 -22.50 -18.14
CA ASP A 432 23.68 -21.90 -19.04
C ASP A 432 23.23 -22.85 -20.16
N HIS A 433 24.19 -23.60 -20.71
CA HIS A 433 24.01 -24.56 -21.80
C HIS A 433 23.03 -25.70 -21.47
N LEU A 434 22.70 -25.87 -20.19
CA LEU A 434 21.95 -26.98 -19.62
C LEU A 434 20.53 -26.56 -19.23
N LEU A 435 20.35 -25.27 -18.93
CA LEU A 435 19.07 -24.67 -18.54
C LEU A 435 17.99 -24.93 -19.59
N SER A 436 18.34 -24.91 -20.88
CA SER A 436 17.35 -25.12 -21.94
C SER A 436 16.75 -26.53 -21.91
N ASP A 437 17.57 -27.56 -21.71
CA ASP A 437 17.12 -28.94 -21.64
C ASP A 437 16.38 -29.24 -20.33
N ILE A 438 16.79 -28.58 -19.23
CA ILE A 438 16.08 -28.57 -17.95
C ILE A 438 14.67 -27.99 -18.13
N PHE A 439 14.52 -26.81 -18.76
CA PHE A 439 13.23 -26.16 -18.95
C PHE A 439 12.31 -26.90 -19.93
N VAL A 440 12.87 -27.57 -20.95
CA VAL A 440 12.12 -28.51 -21.82
C VAL A 440 11.62 -29.72 -21.03
N SER A 441 12.40 -30.18 -20.04
CA SER A 441 12.17 -31.44 -19.32
C SER A 441 11.29 -31.33 -18.09
N LEU A 442 11.42 -30.27 -17.28
CA LEU A 442 10.89 -30.15 -15.92
C LEU A 442 9.67 -29.24 -15.84
N LYS A 443 8.61 -29.59 -16.57
CA LYS A 443 7.42 -28.74 -16.78
C LYS A 443 6.58 -28.46 -15.53
N LEU A 444 6.78 -29.20 -14.44
CA LEU A 444 6.05 -29.05 -13.17
C LEU A 444 6.81 -28.20 -12.13
N LEU A 445 7.94 -27.60 -12.53
CA LEU A 445 8.77 -26.78 -11.66
C LEU A 445 8.01 -25.51 -11.20
N ARG A 446 7.98 -25.29 -9.89
CA ARG A 446 7.39 -24.15 -9.19
C ARG A 446 8.47 -23.23 -8.59
N THR A 447 9.56 -23.81 -8.12
CA THR A 447 10.66 -23.10 -7.45
C THR A 447 11.98 -23.43 -8.14
N LEU A 448 12.66 -22.40 -8.64
CA LEU A 448 13.97 -22.49 -9.26
C LEU A 448 14.92 -21.51 -8.57
N ASP A 449 15.87 -22.04 -7.81
CA ASP A 449 16.92 -21.27 -7.15
C ASP A 449 18.27 -21.57 -7.82
N LEU A 450 18.78 -20.56 -8.51
CA LEU A 450 20.07 -20.51 -9.20
C LEU A 450 20.95 -19.39 -8.63
N SER A 451 20.65 -18.91 -7.42
CA SER A 451 21.46 -17.87 -6.76
C SER A 451 22.92 -18.30 -6.57
N HIS A 452 23.84 -17.33 -6.63
CA HIS A 452 25.30 -17.52 -6.54
C HIS A 452 25.94 -18.43 -7.62
N THR A 453 25.21 -18.77 -8.70
CA THR A 453 25.75 -19.58 -9.81
C THR A 453 26.46 -18.74 -10.87
N GLN A 454 27.33 -19.36 -11.68
CA GLN A 454 28.02 -18.68 -12.80
C GLN A 454 27.18 -18.70 -14.09
N ILE A 455 25.92 -18.27 -14.01
CA ILE A 455 25.02 -18.15 -15.16
C ILE A 455 25.10 -16.73 -15.74
N PHE A 456 25.26 -16.62 -17.04
CA PHE A 456 25.37 -15.35 -17.78
C PHE A 456 24.12 -15.07 -18.63
N GLU A 457 23.38 -16.11 -19.02
CA GLU A 457 22.13 -16.00 -19.79
C GLU A 457 21.08 -17.04 -19.34
N ILE A 458 19.82 -16.61 -19.27
CA ILE A 458 18.67 -17.49 -19.07
C ILE A 458 18.04 -17.75 -20.45
N PRO A 459 17.96 -19.00 -20.94
CA PRO A 459 17.46 -19.28 -22.27
C PRO A 459 15.95 -19.05 -22.39
N GLY A 460 15.52 -18.62 -23.58
CA GLY A 460 14.12 -18.27 -23.85
C GLY A 460 13.13 -19.45 -23.74
N SER A 461 13.62 -20.69 -23.64
CA SER A 461 12.88 -21.90 -23.29
C SER A 461 12.30 -21.87 -21.87
N ILE A 462 12.67 -20.91 -21.01
CA ILE A 462 12.05 -20.71 -19.68
C ILE A 462 10.51 -20.57 -19.77
N ARG A 463 9.98 -20.05 -20.87
CA ARG A 463 8.52 -20.00 -21.13
C ARG A 463 7.79 -21.35 -21.05
N LEU A 464 8.51 -22.48 -21.10
CA LEU A 464 7.95 -23.83 -21.05
C LEU A 464 7.61 -24.31 -19.62
N ILE A 465 8.11 -23.63 -18.59
CA ILE A 465 7.80 -23.89 -17.19
C ILE A 465 6.74 -22.89 -16.69
N GLU A 466 5.57 -22.90 -17.33
CA GLU A 466 4.44 -21.99 -17.08
C GLU A 466 3.93 -22.00 -15.61
N GLY A 467 4.21 -23.09 -14.88
CA GLY A 467 3.91 -23.24 -13.45
C GLY A 467 4.92 -22.61 -12.49
N LEU A 468 6.01 -22.01 -12.99
CA LEU A 468 7.05 -21.42 -12.14
C LEU A 468 6.50 -20.21 -11.36
N ARG A 469 6.74 -20.21 -10.04
CA ARG A 469 6.29 -19.19 -9.08
C ARG A 469 7.43 -18.45 -8.42
N TYR A 470 8.56 -19.12 -8.19
CA TYR A 470 9.76 -18.52 -7.61
C TYR A 470 10.94 -18.74 -8.55
N LEU A 471 11.53 -17.63 -9.01
CA LEU A 471 12.81 -17.62 -9.72
C LEU A 471 13.80 -16.75 -8.95
N ASP A 472 14.91 -17.36 -8.57
CA ASP A 472 16.02 -16.66 -7.93
C ASP A 472 17.29 -16.88 -8.73
N ILE A 473 17.85 -15.77 -9.20
CA ILE A 473 19.13 -15.71 -9.91
C ILE A 473 20.04 -14.66 -9.26
N SER A 474 19.84 -14.31 -7.99
CA SER A 474 20.65 -13.30 -7.31
C SER A 474 22.14 -13.69 -7.27
N GLU A 475 23.02 -12.69 -7.25
CA GLU A 475 24.48 -12.88 -7.25
C GLU A 475 25.00 -13.73 -8.44
N THR A 476 24.32 -13.65 -9.59
CA THR A 476 24.77 -14.24 -10.87
C THR A 476 25.26 -13.17 -11.86
N PRO A 477 26.21 -13.49 -12.75
CA PRO A 477 26.68 -12.58 -13.80
C PRO A 477 25.70 -12.45 -15.01
N VAL A 478 24.40 -12.63 -14.77
CA VAL A 478 23.36 -12.42 -15.79
C VAL A 478 23.34 -10.95 -16.22
N LYS A 479 23.46 -10.72 -17.53
CA LYS A 479 23.44 -9.37 -18.13
C LYS A 479 22.04 -8.92 -18.57
N GLN A 480 21.16 -9.87 -18.87
CA GLN A 480 19.80 -9.60 -19.36
C GLN A 480 18.87 -10.81 -19.11
N LEU A 481 17.59 -10.51 -18.88
CA LEU A 481 16.54 -11.52 -18.87
C LEU A 481 15.99 -11.73 -20.29
N PRO A 482 15.61 -12.96 -20.69
CA PRO A 482 14.96 -13.21 -21.97
C PRO A 482 13.60 -12.54 -22.02
N GLN A 483 13.20 -12.01 -23.18
CA GLN A 483 11.89 -11.35 -23.32
C GLN A 483 10.72 -12.30 -22.98
N SER A 484 10.90 -13.60 -23.21
CA SER A 484 9.91 -14.65 -22.93
C SER A 484 9.70 -14.96 -21.45
N ILE A 485 10.36 -14.27 -20.52
CA ILE A 485 9.99 -14.31 -19.10
C ILE A 485 8.56 -13.79 -18.90
N ASP A 486 8.06 -12.94 -19.80
CA ASP A 486 6.70 -12.39 -19.81
C ASP A 486 5.58 -13.43 -19.99
N CYS A 487 5.95 -14.66 -20.33
CA CYS A 487 5.05 -15.82 -20.44
C CYS A 487 4.83 -16.55 -19.10
N LEU A 488 5.58 -16.21 -18.03
CA LEU A 488 5.51 -16.88 -16.73
C LEU A 488 4.38 -16.31 -15.86
N TYR A 489 3.13 -16.40 -16.31
CA TYR A 489 1.98 -15.79 -15.63
C TYR A 489 1.76 -16.26 -14.18
N SER A 490 2.35 -17.39 -13.78
CA SER A 490 2.34 -17.91 -12.41
C SER A 490 3.41 -17.28 -11.49
N LEU A 491 4.36 -16.50 -12.03
CA LEU A 491 5.51 -16.01 -11.28
C LEU A 491 5.10 -15.03 -10.18
N GLN A 492 5.51 -15.31 -8.95
CA GLN A 492 5.24 -14.56 -7.73
C GLN A 492 6.51 -13.86 -7.21
N THR A 493 7.67 -14.49 -7.37
CA THR A 493 8.98 -13.93 -6.96
C THR A 493 9.97 -13.99 -8.10
N LEU A 494 10.61 -12.84 -8.38
CA LEU A 494 11.77 -12.70 -9.24
C LEU A 494 12.88 -11.98 -8.46
N ASN A 495 13.89 -12.73 -8.00
CA ASN A 495 15.04 -12.19 -7.30
C ASN A 495 16.23 -12.04 -8.26
N LEU A 496 16.69 -10.79 -8.41
CA LEU A 496 17.79 -10.32 -9.26
C LEU A 496 18.81 -9.52 -8.45
N ARG A 497 18.78 -9.62 -7.11
CA ARG A 497 19.66 -8.87 -6.23
C ARG A 497 21.12 -9.16 -6.56
N ASP A 498 21.96 -8.13 -6.52
CA ASP A 498 23.39 -8.23 -6.83
C ASP A 498 23.75 -8.80 -8.23
N CYS A 499 22.79 -8.84 -9.17
CA CYS A 499 23.06 -9.03 -10.61
C CYS A 499 23.56 -7.72 -11.23
N PHE A 500 24.79 -7.32 -10.92
CA PHE A 500 25.34 -5.98 -11.23
C PHE A 500 25.35 -5.60 -12.73
N GLU A 501 25.24 -6.56 -13.65
CA GLU A 501 25.25 -6.31 -15.11
C GLU A 501 23.87 -6.11 -15.74
N ILE A 502 22.77 -6.33 -15.01
CA ILE A 502 21.41 -6.09 -15.53
C ILE A 502 21.19 -4.58 -15.68
N SER A 503 20.97 -4.11 -16.91
CA SER A 503 20.71 -2.69 -17.23
C SER A 503 19.27 -2.40 -17.67
N ALA A 504 18.50 -3.42 -18.03
CA ALA A 504 17.12 -3.29 -18.50
C ALA A 504 16.27 -4.51 -18.13
N LEU A 505 14.99 -4.27 -17.83
CA LEU A 505 13.98 -5.30 -17.65
C LEU A 505 13.25 -5.61 -18.98
N PRO A 506 12.74 -6.84 -19.19
CA PRO A 506 11.95 -7.20 -20.36
C PRO A 506 10.71 -6.33 -20.57
N LYS A 507 10.42 -6.01 -21.83
CA LYS A 507 9.31 -5.09 -22.18
C LYS A 507 7.94 -5.62 -21.77
N GLY A 508 7.79 -6.93 -21.69
CA GLY A 508 6.57 -7.61 -21.29
C GLY A 508 6.40 -7.83 -19.79
N LEU A 509 7.31 -7.36 -18.92
CA LEU A 509 7.28 -7.70 -17.49
C LEU A 509 5.96 -7.34 -16.79
N GLY A 510 5.28 -6.26 -17.22
CA GLY A 510 3.95 -5.89 -16.75
C GLY A 510 2.84 -6.93 -16.98
N ARG A 511 3.09 -7.99 -17.77
CA ARG A 511 2.16 -9.13 -17.96
C ARG A 511 2.13 -10.09 -16.77
N LEU A 512 3.12 -10.04 -15.89
CA LEU A 512 3.27 -10.95 -14.75
C LEU A 512 2.35 -10.57 -13.59
N THR A 513 1.04 -10.51 -13.82
CA THR A 513 0.02 -10.01 -12.87
C THR A 513 -0.05 -10.73 -11.51
N ASN A 514 0.61 -11.89 -11.36
CA ASN A 514 0.79 -12.58 -10.08
C ASN A 514 2.08 -12.22 -9.33
N LEU A 515 2.95 -11.38 -9.89
CA LEU A 515 4.23 -11.01 -9.29
C LEU A 515 4.02 -10.19 -8.02
N ARG A 516 4.70 -10.60 -6.95
CA ARG A 516 4.62 -10.06 -5.58
C ARG A 516 5.96 -9.48 -5.15
N HIS A 517 7.06 -10.06 -5.62
CA HIS A 517 8.41 -9.59 -5.28
C HIS A 517 9.28 -9.47 -6.53
N LEU A 518 9.82 -8.27 -6.74
CA LEU A 518 10.83 -7.94 -7.74
C LEU A 518 12.00 -7.28 -7.01
N ASP A 519 13.00 -8.09 -6.63
CA ASP A 519 14.14 -7.67 -5.83
C ASP A 519 15.35 -7.40 -6.74
N LEU A 520 15.78 -6.15 -6.82
CA LEU A 520 16.88 -5.64 -7.67
C LEU A 520 17.27 -4.21 -7.24
N ASN A 521 18.47 -3.76 -7.62
CA ASN A 521 18.93 -2.40 -7.35
C ASN A 521 18.49 -1.45 -8.48
N VAL A 522 17.18 -1.18 -8.57
CA VAL A 522 16.57 -0.27 -9.56
C VAL A 522 17.35 1.04 -9.70
N ILE A 523 17.72 1.66 -8.58
CA ILE A 523 18.37 2.98 -8.54
C ILE A 523 19.78 2.95 -9.15
N GLY A 524 20.55 1.88 -8.90
CA GLY A 524 21.92 1.75 -9.39
C GLY A 524 22.06 1.14 -10.77
N GLN A 525 20.99 0.54 -11.32
CA GLN A 525 21.07 -0.37 -12.47
C GLN A 525 20.20 0.04 -13.66
N LEU A 526 18.96 0.49 -13.42
CA LEU A 526 17.98 0.67 -14.50
C LEU A 526 17.91 2.11 -14.97
N GLU A 527 17.82 2.30 -16.29
CA GLU A 527 17.59 3.63 -16.88
C GLU A 527 16.09 4.00 -16.92
N PHE A 528 15.20 3.01 -17.11
CA PHE A 528 13.76 3.19 -17.25
C PHE A 528 12.99 1.96 -16.77
N MET A 529 11.72 2.16 -16.38
CA MET A 529 10.79 1.05 -16.13
C MET A 529 10.22 0.48 -17.44
N PRO A 530 9.94 -0.83 -17.50
CA PRO A 530 9.19 -1.42 -18.61
C PRO A 530 7.74 -0.93 -18.59
N ILE A 531 7.05 -1.06 -19.73
CA ILE A 531 5.67 -0.57 -19.89
C ILE A 531 4.69 -1.48 -19.14
N GLY A 532 3.70 -0.87 -18.48
CA GLY A 532 2.59 -1.58 -17.85
C GLY A 532 2.90 -2.17 -16.48
N MET A 533 3.88 -1.61 -15.75
CA MET A 533 4.20 -2.02 -14.38
C MET A 533 3.01 -1.85 -13.41
N GLY A 534 2.08 -0.94 -13.69
CA GLY A 534 0.85 -0.74 -12.91
C GLY A 534 -0.15 -1.90 -12.97
N ASN A 535 0.04 -2.85 -13.90
CA ASN A 535 -0.71 -4.11 -13.91
C ASN A 535 -0.27 -5.09 -12.81
N LEU A 536 0.91 -4.86 -12.20
CA LEU A 536 1.45 -5.68 -11.12
C LEU A 536 0.81 -5.30 -9.77
N VAL A 537 -0.51 -5.35 -9.69
CA VAL A 537 -1.30 -4.86 -8.53
C VAL A 537 -1.02 -5.62 -7.23
N LYS A 538 -0.47 -6.84 -7.35
CA LYS A 538 -0.07 -7.71 -6.22
C LYS A 538 1.37 -7.47 -5.75
N LEU A 539 2.10 -6.52 -6.34
CA LEU A 539 3.52 -6.28 -6.08
C LEU A 539 3.73 -5.60 -4.71
N GLN A 540 4.45 -6.29 -3.84
CA GLN A 540 4.79 -5.86 -2.48
C GLN A 540 6.23 -5.37 -2.33
N THR A 541 7.16 -5.95 -3.11
CA THR A 541 8.58 -5.58 -3.06
C THR A 541 9.03 -5.04 -4.40
N LEU A 542 9.41 -3.77 -4.39
CA LEU A 542 10.05 -3.04 -5.47
C LEU A 542 10.86 -1.90 -4.84
N GLN A 543 12.18 -1.86 -5.03
CA GLN A 543 13.05 -0.84 -4.39
C GLN A 543 12.65 0.59 -4.79
N ALA A 544 12.35 0.79 -6.06
CA ALA A 544 12.01 2.10 -6.60
C ALA A 544 11.19 2.01 -7.89
N PHE A 545 10.52 3.10 -8.25
CA PHE A 545 9.86 3.29 -9.55
C PHE A 545 10.48 4.47 -10.29
N ILE A 546 10.93 4.24 -11.53
CA ILE A 546 11.49 5.28 -12.39
C ILE A 546 10.38 5.81 -13.29
N VAL A 547 9.95 7.05 -13.05
CA VAL A 547 8.93 7.72 -13.88
C VAL A 547 9.52 7.98 -15.27
N GLY A 548 8.88 7.45 -16.31
CA GLY A 548 9.21 7.70 -17.71
C GLY A 548 8.29 8.74 -18.36
N LYS A 549 8.69 9.23 -19.54
CA LYS A 549 7.92 10.22 -20.34
C LYS A 549 6.97 9.59 -21.37
N ASN A 550 7.00 8.27 -21.53
CA ASN A 550 6.21 7.55 -22.54
C ASN A 550 4.96 6.95 -21.91
N ASP A 551 3.93 6.71 -22.72
CA ASP A 551 2.69 6.07 -22.28
C ASP A 551 2.96 4.71 -21.62
N GLY A 552 2.29 4.47 -20.49
CA GLY A 552 2.42 3.24 -19.71
C GLY A 552 3.72 3.10 -18.90
N CYS A 553 4.52 4.17 -18.76
CA CYS A 553 5.61 4.23 -17.77
C CYS A 553 5.65 5.54 -16.94
N GLY A 554 4.63 6.39 -17.08
CA GLY A 554 4.44 7.58 -16.23
C GLY A 554 4.02 7.23 -14.80
N ILE A 555 3.92 8.24 -13.92
CA ILE A 555 3.69 8.02 -12.47
C ILE A 555 2.30 7.45 -12.18
N GLY A 556 1.34 7.66 -13.09
CA GLY A 556 -0.02 7.12 -12.99
C GLY A 556 -0.11 5.58 -13.00
N GLU A 557 0.94 4.86 -13.41
CA GLU A 557 1.03 3.40 -13.27
C GLU A 557 0.93 2.96 -11.79
N LEU A 558 1.40 3.79 -10.86
CA LEU A 558 1.38 3.48 -9.42
C LEU A 558 -0.03 3.39 -8.82
N LYS A 559 -1.08 3.82 -9.53
CA LYS A 559 -2.45 3.97 -9.02
C LYS A 559 -2.96 2.77 -8.21
N ASN A 560 -2.76 1.57 -8.74
CA ASN A 560 -3.30 0.33 -8.18
C ASN A 560 -2.24 -0.52 -7.45
N MET A 561 -0.99 -0.05 -7.37
CA MET A 561 0.12 -0.76 -6.70
C MET A 561 0.10 -0.47 -5.19
N ASN A 562 -0.99 -0.83 -4.53
CA ASN A 562 -1.26 -0.44 -3.13
C ASN A 562 -0.68 -1.41 -2.10
N ASP A 563 -0.27 -2.60 -2.56
CA ASP A 563 0.36 -3.65 -1.74
C ASP A 563 1.86 -3.40 -1.48
N ILE A 564 2.50 -2.39 -2.12
CA ILE A 564 3.92 -2.05 -1.96
C ILE A 564 4.25 -1.78 -0.49
N THR A 565 5.35 -2.38 -0.02
CA THR A 565 5.77 -2.40 1.39
C THR A 565 7.14 -1.79 1.63
N GLY A 566 7.40 -1.34 2.86
CA GLY A 566 8.74 -1.02 3.35
C GLY A 566 9.29 0.29 2.77
N SER A 567 10.50 0.22 2.19
CA SER A 567 11.17 1.38 1.59
C SER A 567 10.92 1.45 0.09
N PHE A 568 10.39 2.58 -0.37
CA PHE A 568 10.04 2.83 -1.76
C PHE A 568 10.52 4.22 -2.21
N CYS A 569 11.20 4.29 -3.36
CA CYS A 569 11.67 5.54 -3.94
C CYS A 569 10.98 5.81 -5.29
N ILE A 570 10.53 7.04 -5.54
CA ILE A 570 10.01 7.47 -6.85
C ILE A 570 11.05 8.39 -7.48
N LEU A 571 11.67 7.94 -8.57
CA LEU A 571 12.75 8.62 -9.28
C LEU A 571 12.27 9.31 -10.56
N LYS A 572 13.05 10.33 -10.96
CA LYS A 572 12.82 11.14 -12.17
C LYS A 572 11.48 11.86 -12.15
N LEU A 573 11.10 12.41 -10.98
CA LEU A 573 9.85 13.15 -10.81
C LEU A 573 9.76 14.42 -11.71
N GLU A 574 10.86 14.88 -12.30
CA GLU A 574 10.84 15.88 -13.39
C GLU A 574 10.14 15.41 -14.69
N ASN A 575 9.79 14.12 -14.78
CA ASN A 575 9.06 13.56 -15.93
C ASN A 575 7.53 13.62 -15.76
N VAL A 576 7.01 13.97 -14.59
CA VAL A 576 5.56 14.15 -14.36
C VAL A 576 5.11 15.44 -15.03
N LEU A 577 4.18 15.35 -15.98
CA LEU A 577 3.83 16.48 -16.86
C LEU A 577 2.61 17.29 -16.41
N SER A 578 1.86 16.82 -15.41
CA SER A 578 0.67 17.49 -14.91
C SER A 578 0.32 17.08 -13.49
N VAL A 579 -0.44 17.96 -12.81
CA VAL A 579 -1.01 17.70 -11.50
C VAL A 579 -1.98 16.50 -11.54
N GLU A 580 -2.71 16.34 -12.65
CA GLU A 580 -3.65 15.24 -12.88
C GLU A 580 -2.93 13.89 -13.04
N GLU A 581 -1.72 13.89 -13.60
CA GLU A 581 -0.86 12.70 -13.62
C GLU A 581 -0.33 12.37 -12.23
N ALA A 582 0.15 13.38 -11.48
CA ALA A 582 0.62 13.21 -10.10
C ALA A 582 -0.46 12.59 -9.19
N LYS A 583 -1.69 13.12 -9.26
CA LYS A 583 -2.86 12.60 -8.50
C LYS A 583 -3.17 11.13 -8.81
N LYS A 584 -2.93 10.65 -10.05
CA LYS A 584 -3.15 9.23 -10.40
C LYS A 584 -2.24 8.29 -9.62
N ALA A 585 -1.09 8.74 -9.11
CA ALA A 585 -0.17 7.91 -8.34
C ALA A 585 -0.78 7.39 -7.02
N ALA A 586 -1.78 8.10 -6.47
CA ALA A 586 -2.51 7.73 -5.25
C ALA A 586 -1.58 7.26 -4.11
N LEU A 587 -0.62 8.09 -3.71
CA LEU A 587 0.35 7.73 -2.66
C LEU A 587 -0.30 7.65 -1.27
N CYS A 588 -1.43 8.33 -1.10
CA CYS A 588 -2.30 8.25 0.07
C CYS A 588 -2.98 6.88 0.26
N ASP A 589 -3.05 6.02 -0.77
CA ASP A 589 -3.62 4.66 -0.65
C ASP A 589 -2.58 3.59 -0.24
N LYS A 590 -1.28 3.93 -0.23
CA LYS A 590 -0.16 2.98 -0.09
C LYS A 590 0.23 2.77 1.39
N LYS A 591 -0.65 2.10 2.12
CA LYS A 591 -0.62 2.01 3.59
C LYS A 591 0.59 1.28 4.19
N ARG A 592 1.27 0.42 3.40
CA ARG A 592 2.38 -0.44 3.87
C ARG A 592 3.77 0.14 3.57
N ILE A 593 3.86 1.33 2.96
CA ILE A 593 5.13 2.05 2.80
C ILE A 593 5.51 2.67 4.14
N ASP A 594 6.63 2.22 4.69
CA ASP A 594 7.22 2.75 5.91
C ASP A 594 8.14 3.93 5.62
N LYS A 595 8.85 3.89 4.48
CA LYS A 595 9.84 4.88 4.06
C LYS A 595 9.61 5.27 2.60
N LEU A 596 9.37 6.55 2.36
CA LEU A 596 9.14 7.10 1.03
C LEU A 596 10.25 8.09 0.69
N GLU A 597 10.86 7.92 -0.48
CA GLU A 597 11.68 8.96 -1.10
C GLU A 597 11.02 9.48 -2.38
N LEU A 598 10.95 10.81 -2.49
CA LEU A 598 10.59 11.54 -3.70
C LEU A 598 11.85 12.20 -4.28
N ARG A 599 12.36 11.67 -5.39
CA ARG A 599 13.65 12.04 -5.98
C ARG A 599 13.52 12.60 -7.39
N TRP A 600 14.03 13.82 -7.57
CA TRP A 600 14.32 14.40 -8.88
C TRP A 600 15.74 14.01 -9.32
N GLN A 601 16.01 13.93 -10.62
CA GLN A 601 17.38 13.77 -11.15
C GLN A 601 17.94 15.09 -11.69
N VAL A 602 17.06 16.00 -12.14
CA VAL A 602 17.44 17.33 -12.64
C VAL A 602 16.66 18.39 -11.86
N VAL A 603 17.37 19.41 -11.37
CA VAL A 603 16.74 20.55 -10.68
C VAL A 603 15.92 21.36 -11.69
N CYS A 604 14.60 21.19 -11.66
CA CYS A 604 13.65 21.97 -12.46
C CYS A 604 12.95 23.00 -11.59
N SER A 605 12.95 24.27 -12.02
CA SER A 605 12.32 25.39 -11.32
C SER A 605 11.11 25.92 -12.11
N SER A 606 9.98 25.23 -12.03
CA SER A 606 8.68 25.70 -12.52
C SER A 606 7.65 25.79 -11.39
N ILE A 607 6.55 26.49 -11.64
CA ILE A 607 5.42 26.57 -10.69
C ILE A 607 4.76 25.20 -10.56
N GLU A 608 4.63 24.47 -11.67
CA GLU A 608 4.04 23.13 -11.76
C GLU A 608 4.74 22.12 -10.83
N VAL A 609 6.07 22.23 -10.64
CA VAL A 609 6.84 21.36 -9.73
C VAL A 609 6.40 21.51 -8.25
N MET A 610 5.83 22.66 -7.86
CA MET A 610 5.20 22.83 -6.54
C MET A 610 3.83 22.17 -6.48
N GLU A 611 2.99 22.37 -7.49
CA GLU A 611 1.63 21.80 -7.56
C GLU A 611 1.63 20.27 -7.68
N ILE A 612 2.61 19.71 -8.39
CA ILE A 612 2.88 18.27 -8.49
C ILE A 612 3.21 17.69 -7.11
N LEU A 613 4.18 18.27 -6.39
CA LEU A 613 4.58 17.78 -5.06
C LEU A 613 3.48 17.96 -4.01
N GLU A 614 2.67 19.02 -4.10
CA GLU A 614 1.48 19.22 -3.25
C GLU A 614 0.47 18.06 -3.40
N CYS A 615 0.36 17.45 -4.58
CA CYS A 615 -0.56 16.34 -4.85
C CYS A 615 0.05 14.93 -4.65
N LEU A 616 1.32 14.83 -4.22
CA LEU A 616 2.00 13.56 -3.93
C LEU A 616 2.03 13.24 -2.43
N ASN A 617 0.93 13.51 -1.72
CA ASN A 617 0.84 13.27 -0.28
C ASN A 617 0.81 11.75 0.05
N PRO A 618 1.72 11.25 0.91
CA PRO A 618 1.76 9.84 1.31
C PRO A 618 0.65 9.48 2.31
N HIS A 619 0.39 8.19 2.50
CA HIS A 619 -0.51 7.72 3.57
C HIS A 619 0.04 8.05 4.96
N PHE A 620 -0.85 8.33 5.93
CA PHE A 620 -0.50 8.78 7.28
C PHE A 620 0.25 7.76 8.16
N SER A 621 0.42 6.51 7.70
CA SER A 621 1.26 5.49 8.37
C SER A 621 2.76 5.67 8.14
N LEU A 622 3.17 6.58 7.24
CA LEU A 622 4.57 6.77 6.87
C LEU A 622 5.44 7.10 8.10
N LYS A 623 6.60 6.44 8.20
CA LYS A 623 7.58 6.60 9.31
C LYS A 623 8.78 7.46 8.90
N GLU A 624 9.22 7.36 7.65
CA GLU A 624 10.32 8.15 7.10
C GLU A 624 9.96 8.81 5.77
N LEU A 625 10.28 10.09 5.62
CA LEU A 625 10.13 10.84 4.39
C LEU A 625 11.47 11.41 3.93
N GLN A 626 11.80 11.25 2.66
CA GLN A 626 12.92 11.91 2.03
C GLN A 626 12.45 12.68 0.79
N ILE A 627 12.81 13.95 0.69
CA ILE A 627 12.59 14.77 -0.52
C ILE A 627 13.96 15.19 -1.01
N THR A 628 14.35 14.73 -2.20
CA THR A 628 15.72 14.88 -2.70
C THR A 628 15.79 15.52 -4.08
N HIS A 629 16.76 16.45 -4.25
CA HIS A 629 17.02 17.23 -5.47
C HIS A 629 15.86 18.12 -5.95
N TYR A 630 14.92 18.44 -5.05
CA TYR A 630 13.72 19.22 -5.37
C TYR A 630 14.02 20.67 -5.80
N GLY A 631 13.45 21.09 -6.92
CA GLY A 631 13.73 22.41 -7.54
C GLY A 631 12.65 23.48 -7.33
N GLY A 632 11.54 23.19 -6.64
CA GLY A 632 10.52 24.19 -6.33
C GLY A 632 10.93 25.16 -5.22
N LEU A 633 10.20 26.27 -5.09
CA LEU A 633 10.50 27.33 -4.12
C LEU A 633 10.02 27.01 -2.70
N LYS A 634 8.97 26.17 -2.57
CA LYS A 634 8.37 25.80 -1.29
C LYS A 634 8.15 24.30 -1.20
N LEU A 635 8.27 23.77 0.01
CA LEU A 635 7.84 22.41 0.35
C LEU A 635 6.31 22.36 0.50
N PRO A 636 5.69 21.19 0.30
CA PRO A 636 4.23 21.07 0.22
C PRO A 636 3.57 21.23 1.59
N SER A 637 2.29 21.63 1.64
CA SER A 637 1.60 21.90 2.90
C SER A 637 1.43 20.66 3.77
N TRP A 638 1.17 19.50 3.14
CA TRP A 638 0.93 18.24 3.82
C TRP A 638 2.10 17.74 4.67
N ILE A 639 3.34 18.18 4.43
CA ILE A 639 4.51 17.78 5.23
C ILE A 639 4.42 18.27 6.69
N THR A 640 3.49 19.20 6.99
CA THR A 640 3.26 19.75 8.33
C THR A 640 1.99 19.25 9.01
N ASP A 641 1.23 18.35 8.36
CA ASP A 641 -0.03 17.84 8.88
C ASP A 641 0.20 16.96 10.14
N PRO A 642 -0.33 17.32 11.32
CA PRO A 642 -0.20 16.51 12.54
C PRO A 642 -0.78 15.10 12.43
N SER A 643 -1.60 14.82 11.40
CA SER A 643 -2.13 13.50 11.08
C SER A 643 -1.05 12.47 10.74
N TYR A 644 0.17 12.91 10.36
CA TYR A 644 1.36 12.06 10.22
C TYR A 644 1.92 11.63 11.59
N ALA A 645 1.09 10.97 12.39
CA ALA A 645 1.36 10.61 13.78
C ALA A 645 2.53 9.60 13.97
N TYR A 646 2.95 8.93 12.89
CA TYR A 646 4.03 7.95 12.87
C TYR A 646 5.34 8.47 12.24
N LEU A 647 5.32 9.66 11.62
CA LEU A 647 6.45 10.20 10.90
C LEU A 647 7.56 10.63 11.88
N ALA A 648 8.62 9.81 11.93
CA ALA A 648 9.71 9.90 12.87
C ALA A 648 10.98 10.51 12.27
N SER A 649 11.16 10.44 10.93
CA SER A 649 12.34 10.95 10.24
C SER A 649 11.95 11.75 8.99
N ILE A 650 12.55 12.94 8.83
CA ILE A 650 12.48 13.75 7.61
C ILE A 650 13.88 14.11 7.15
N THR A 651 14.18 13.82 5.87
CA THR A 651 15.41 14.27 5.20
C THR A 651 15.05 15.16 4.00
N LEU A 652 15.56 16.40 4.04
CA LEU A 652 15.52 17.36 2.94
C LEU A 652 16.94 17.48 2.39
N TYR A 653 17.17 16.99 1.16
CA TYR A 653 18.50 16.97 0.55
C TYR A 653 18.50 17.63 -0.82
N LYS A 654 19.37 18.63 -1.04
CA LYS A 654 19.45 19.38 -2.30
C LYS A 654 18.11 19.98 -2.76
N CYS A 655 17.29 20.43 -1.81
CA CYS A 655 16.11 21.24 -2.10
C CYS A 655 16.55 22.68 -2.40
N MET A 656 17.22 22.89 -3.54
CA MET A 656 18.03 24.09 -3.82
C MET A 656 17.21 25.39 -3.84
N ASN A 657 15.97 25.28 -4.35
CA ASN A 657 14.94 26.31 -4.61
C ASN A 657 14.43 27.07 -3.35
N CYS A 658 13.69 26.36 -2.50
CA CYS A 658 13.99 26.24 -1.07
C CYS A 658 14.37 27.48 -0.26
N ASP A 659 13.57 28.56 -0.24
CA ASP A 659 13.88 29.80 0.52
C ASP A 659 13.19 29.93 1.89
N ILE A 660 12.18 29.09 2.15
CA ILE A 660 11.41 29.03 3.40
C ILE A 660 11.25 27.56 3.84
N LEU A 661 11.51 27.28 5.12
CA LEU A 661 11.15 26.01 5.75
C LEU A 661 9.70 26.05 6.27
N PRO A 662 8.91 24.98 6.07
CA PRO A 662 7.55 24.91 6.59
C PRO A 662 7.55 24.62 8.11
N PRO A 663 6.43 24.85 8.84
CA PRO A 663 6.31 24.65 10.30
C PRO A 663 6.31 23.16 10.71
N LEU A 664 7.45 22.48 10.56
CA LEU A 664 7.64 21.07 10.92
C LEU A 664 7.50 20.80 12.43
N GLY A 665 7.61 21.83 13.27
CA GLY A 665 7.51 21.69 14.72
C GLY A 665 6.15 21.21 15.25
N LYS A 666 5.10 21.20 14.42
CA LYS A 666 3.78 20.63 14.74
C LYS A 666 3.74 19.09 14.70
N LEU A 667 4.74 18.42 14.13
CA LEU A 667 4.71 16.96 13.93
C LEU A 667 4.91 16.21 15.27
N PRO A 668 3.94 15.36 15.69
CA PRO A 668 3.90 14.84 17.06
C PRO A 668 4.88 13.70 17.35
N SER A 669 5.55 13.14 16.33
CA SER A 669 6.46 12.00 16.46
C SER A 669 7.81 12.19 15.77
N LEU A 670 8.09 13.36 15.19
CA LEU A 670 9.35 13.64 14.51
C LEU A 670 10.51 13.60 15.50
N LYS A 671 11.43 12.65 15.31
CA LYS A 671 12.65 12.42 16.11
C LYS A 671 13.92 12.89 15.41
N ILE A 672 13.99 12.72 14.09
CA ILE A 672 15.18 12.99 13.29
C ILE A 672 14.83 13.96 12.17
N LEU A 673 15.58 15.05 12.06
CA LEU A 673 15.44 16.03 10.99
C LEU A 673 16.81 16.37 10.39
N HIS A 674 16.95 16.08 9.09
CA HIS A 674 18.15 16.37 8.31
C HIS A 674 17.82 17.40 7.23
N ILE A 675 18.52 18.53 7.24
CA ILE A 675 18.37 19.66 6.32
C ILE A 675 19.73 19.90 5.66
N VAL A 676 19.87 19.49 4.41
CA VAL A 676 21.18 19.33 3.76
C VAL A 676 21.17 19.92 2.35
N GLU A 677 22.16 20.76 2.03
CA GLU A 677 22.33 21.41 0.71
C GLU A 677 21.12 22.25 0.24
N MET A 678 20.36 22.87 1.15
CA MET A 678 19.29 23.81 0.77
C MET A 678 19.88 25.20 0.50
N LYS A 679 20.34 25.41 -0.74
CA LYS A 679 21.11 26.59 -1.14
C LYS A 679 20.42 27.94 -0.87
N SER A 680 19.14 28.10 -1.20
CA SER A 680 18.48 29.42 -1.14
C SER A 680 17.99 29.84 0.26
N LEU A 681 18.08 28.96 1.26
CA LEU A 681 17.61 29.25 2.61
C LEU A 681 18.58 30.22 3.32
N THR A 682 18.20 31.50 3.41
CA THR A 682 19.03 32.55 4.04
C THR A 682 18.88 32.63 5.56
N LYS A 683 17.75 32.16 6.12
CA LYS A 683 17.48 32.17 7.56
C LYS A 683 16.64 30.98 7.99
N ILE A 684 16.86 30.54 9.23
CA ILE A 684 15.91 29.70 9.97
C ILE A 684 15.27 30.60 11.04
N ASP A 685 13.94 30.71 11.04
CA ASP A 685 13.21 31.54 12.01
C ASP A 685 12.06 30.80 12.69
N THR A 686 11.34 31.49 13.57
CA THR A 686 10.28 30.91 14.39
C THR A 686 9.15 30.26 13.57
N LEU A 687 9.02 30.58 12.28
CA LEU A 687 8.03 29.95 11.38
C LEU A 687 8.35 28.48 11.08
N PHE A 688 9.59 28.05 11.27
CA PHE A 688 10.00 26.65 11.21
C PHE A 688 9.42 25.82 12.38
N CYS A 689 9.23 26.48 13.54
CA CYS A 689 8.69 25.85 14.74
C CYS A 689 7.16 25.81 14.73
N ARG A 690 6.50 26.87 14.24
CA ARG A 690 5.04 27.00 14.26
C ARG A 690 4.52 27.96 13.20
N ASP A 691 3.22 27.89 12.95
CA ASP A 691 2.58 28.71 11.92
C ASP A 691 2.52 30.20 12.29
N SER A 692 2.54 31.06 11.28
CA SER A 692 2.36 32.51 11.41
C SER A 692 0.95 32.91 11.86
N GLY A 693 -0.04 32.04 11.63
CA GLY A 693 -1.45 32.29 11.91
C GLY A 693 -1.88 31.94 13.33
N VAL A 694 -1.86 32.95 14.21
CA VAL A 694 -2.81 33.24 15.32
C VAL A 694 -2.08 34.02 16.43
N LYS A 695 -2.03 35.34 16.27
CA LYS A 695 -2.12 36.26 17.40
C LYS A 695 -3.59 36.68 17.50
N VAL A 696 -4.41 35.88 18.18
CA VAL A 696 -5.68 36.40 18.69
C VAL A 696 -5.30 37.43 19.76
N LEU A 697 -5.60 38.68 19.47
CA LEU A 697 -5.50 39.78 20.42
C LEU A 697 -6.71 39.71 21.36
N ASP A 698 -6.66 38.78 22.32
CA ASP A 698 -7.49 38.83 23.52
C ASP A 698 -6.71 38.24 24.71
N ASP A 699 -7.06 38.73 25.89
CA ASP A 699 -6.29 38.63 27.12
C ASP A 699 -6.22 37.20 27.72
N VAL A 700 -5.32 37.01 28.69
CA VAL A 700 -4.95 35.76 29.39
C VAL A 700 -3.93 34.88 28.65
N SER A 701 -2.88 34.51 29.39
CA SER A 701 -1.70 33.76 28.94
C SER A 701 -2.01 32.37 28.37
N LEU A 702 -2.30 32.30 27.07
CA LEU A 702 -2.20 31.07 26.31
C LEU A 702 -0.73 30.64 26.26
N LYS A 703 -0.41 29.49 26.87
CA LYS A 703 0.85 28.80 26.61
C LYS A 703 0.92 28.53 25.11
N LEU A 704 1.97 29.03 24.46
CA LEU A 704 2.32 28.54 23.12
C LEU A 704 2.55 27.03 23.20
N GLU A 705 2.03 26.29 22.23
CA GLU A 705 2.27 24.86 22.14
C GLU A 705 3.75 24.62 21.82
N ASN A 706 4.41 23.82 22.65
CA ASN A 706 5.82 23.45 22.51
C ASN A 706 6.11 22.83 21.14
N ALA A 707 6.93 23.49 20.31
CA ALA A 707 7.32 22.93 19.02
C ALA A 707 8.30 21.76 19.18
N PHE A 708 8.31 20.85 18.21
CA PHE A 708 9.26 19.75 18.11
C PHE A 708 9.31 18.85 19.36
N SER A 709 8.14 18.52 19.90
CA SER A 709 7.95 17.81 21.19
C SER A 709 8.73 16.50 21.36
N LYS A 710 9.10 15.82 20.28
CA LYS A 710 9.91 14.58 20.29
C LYS A 710 11.20 14.63 19.46
N LEU A 711 11.61 15.80 18.96
CA LEU A 711 12.82 15.88 18.12
C LEU A 711 14.05 15.58 18.97
N GLU A 712 14.80 14.54 18.60
CA GLU A 712 16.00 14.05 19.28
C GLU A 712 17.28 14.53 18.58
N LYS A 713 17.26 14.61 17.25
CA LYS A 713 18.41 14.97 16.41
C LYS A 713 18.05 15.96 15.30
N LEU A 714 18.79 17.06 15.24
CA LEU A 714 18.73 18.05 14.16
C LEU A 714 20.10 18.16 13.47
N THR A 715 20.12 18.11 12.14
CA THR A 715 21.32 18.32 11.33
C THR A 715 21.06 19.37 10.25
N ILE A 716 21.94 20.37 10.18
CA ILE A 716 21.92 21.46 9.21
C ILE A 716 23.27 21.46 8.50
N GLU A 717 23.32 21.14 7.22
CA GLU A 717 24.60 20.86 6.51
C GLU A 717 24.69 21.44 5.10
N ASN A 718 25.88 21.92 4.70
CA ASN A 718 26.18 22.48 3.37
C ASN A 718 25.25 23.65 2.95
N MET A 719 24.85 24.47 3.91
CA MET A 719 23.91 25.58 3.69
C MET A 719 24.68 26.83 3.21
N SER A 720 24.75 27.01 1.90
CA SER A 720 25.65 28.00 1.27
C SER A 720 25.24 29.46 1.46
N GLU A 721 23.93 29.76 1.50
CA GLU A 721 23.41 31.12 1.71
C GLU A 721 22.87 31.36 3.14
N LEU A 722 22.87 30.36 4.02
CA LEU A 722 22.33 30.49 5.37
C LEU A 722 23.16 31.47 6.19
N GLU A 723 22.56 32.60 6.56
CA GLU A 723 23.17 33.69 7.29
C GLU A 723 22.94 33.61 8.80
N LYS A 724 21.74 33.19 9.22
CA LYS A 724 21.35 33.17 10.64
C LYS A 724 20.29 32.12 10.97
N TRP A 725 20.39 31.58 12.17
CA TRP A 725 19.29 30.86 12.83
C TRP A 725 18.82 31.73 14.00
N THR A 726 17.54 32.13 13.99
CA THR A 726 16.98 33.08 14.97
C THR A 726 16.25 32.36 16.12
N VAL A 727 15.75 33.16 17.07
CA VAL A 727 15.21 32.81 18.40
C VAL A 727 14.52 31.45 18.49
N ILE A 728 14.91 30.67 19.51
CA ILE A 728 14.17 29.52 20.05
C ILE A 728 13.48 29.99 21.33
N GLU A 729 12.23 29.61 21.56
CA GLU A 729 11.48 30.01 22.76
C GLU A 729 11.52 28.94 23.86
N ASP A 730 11.19 29.30 25.11
CA ASP A 730 11.15 28.34 26.21
C ASP A 730 10.01 27.33 26.00
N GLY A 731 10.35 26.04 26.03
CA GLY A 731 9.43 24.93 25.76
C GLY A 731 9.59 24.29 24.39
N ASP A 732 10.16 24.98 23.38
CA ASP A 732 10.49 24.36 22.09
C ASP A 732 11.63 23.33 22.25
N PHE A 733 11.64 22.30 21.40
CA PHE A 733 12.68 21.26 21.33
C PHE A 733 12.99 20.52 22.67
N PRO A 734 11.99 20.08 23.46
CA PRO A 734 12.22 19.55 24.80
C PRO A 734 13.04 18.25 24.85
N CYS A 735 13.09 17.48 23.76
CA CYS A 735 13.82 16.21 23.67
C CYS A 735 15.14 16.30 22.86
N LEU A 736 15.51 17.49 22.38
CA LEU A 736 16.62 17.64 21.43
C LEU A 736 17.95 17.40 22.12
N SER A 737 18.58 16.27 21.80
CA SER A 737 19.83 15.81 22.42
C SER A 737 21.04 16.03 21.54
N HIS A 738 20.86 16.07 20.21
CA HIS A 738 21.94 16.19 19.24
C HIS A 738 21.67 17.31 18.22
N VAL A 739 22.55 18.31 18.18
CA VAL A 739 22.57 19.36 17.15
C VAL A 739 23.90 19.32 16.41
N SER A 740 23.84 19.25 15.07
CA SER A 740 25.02 19.32 14.20
C SER A 740 24.81 20.38 13.11
N VAL A 741 25.68 21.39 13.08
CA VAL A 741 25.66 22.49 12.11
C VAL A 741 26.99 22.49 11.35
N ARG A 742 26.94 22.17 10.05
CA ARG A 742 28.14 21.84 9.26
C ARG A 742 28.19 22.58 7.94
N TYR A 743 29.38 23.02 7.53
CA TYR A 743 29.65 23.62 6.22
C TYR A 743 28.66 24.75 5.85
N CYS A 744 28.38 25.64 6.80
CA CYS A 744 27.49 26.80 6.62
C CYS A 744 28.34 28.09 6.57
N PRO A 745 28.93 28.46 5.41
CA PRO A 745 29.97 29.48 5.33
C PRO A 745 29.49 30.93 5.51
N LYS A 746 28.19 31.20 5.36
CA LYS A 746 27.62 32.54 5.62
C LYS A 746 27.03 32.70 7.02
N LEU A 747 26.90 31.62 7.78
CA LEU A 747 26.23 31.61 9.08
C LEU A 747 27.05 32.45 10.06
N TYR A 748 26.51 33.59 10.49
CA TYR A 748 27.15 34.50 11.45
C TYR A 748 26.47 34.47 12.83
N PHE A 749 25.27 33.90 12.94
CA PHE A 749 24.44 33.95 14.15
C PHE A 749 23.70 32.64 14.43
N LEU A 750 23.74 32.19 15.69
CA LEU A 750 22.95 31.10 16.27
C LEU A 750 22.11 31.65 17.44
N PRO A 751 20.90 31.10 17.70
CA PRO A 751 20.07 31.57 18.81
C PRO A 751 20.61 31.07 20.15
N SER A 752 20.04 31.55 21.26
CA SER A 752 20.36 30.97 22.56
C SER A 752 19.89 29.51 22.64
N PHE A 753 20.78 28.63 23.11
CA PHE A 753 20.49 27.22 23.39
C PHE A 753 20.18 26.96 24.88
N SER A 754 20.08 28.02 25.69
CA SER A 754 19.84 27.92 27.14
C SER A 754 18.53 27.21 27.52
N CYS A 755 17.51 27.24 26.66
CA CYS A 755 16.24 26.52 26.84
C CYS A 755 16.29 25.03 26.41
N LEU A 756 17.36 24.56 25.76
CA LEU A 756 17.47 23.20 25.23
C LEU A 756 17.91 22.20 26.32
N ARG A 757 17.02 21.94 27.29
CA ARG A 757 17.29 21.21 28.56
C ARG A 757 17.73 19.75 28.39
N SER A 758 17.62 19.18 27.19
CA SER A 758 18.02 17.80 26.86
C SER A 758 19.26 17.72 25.98
N LEU A 759 19.84 18.86 25.57
CA LEU A 759 20.96 18.89 24.62
C LEU A 759 22.22 18.31 25.26
N GLN A 760 22.74 17.22 24.70
CA GLN A 760 23.93 16.50 25.16
C GLN A 760 25.11 16.67 24.21
N HIS A 761 24.86 16.86 22.91
CA HIS A 761 25.87 16.93 21.87
C HIS A 761 25.66 18.12 20.94
N LEU A 762 26.69 18.95 20.78
CA LEU A 762 26.75 20.06 19.84
C LEU A 762 27.97 19.94 18.92
N GLU A 763 27.76 19.76 17.63
CA GLU A 763 28.79 19.82 16.59
C GLU A 763 28.65 21.12 15.76
N ILE A 764 29.72 21.90 15.66
CA ILE A 764 29.83 23.08 14.78
C ILE A 764 31.07 22.92 13.91
N ASN A 765 30.91 22.82 12.60
CA ASN A 765 31.96 22.36 11.68
C ASN A 765 32.00 23.23 10.42
N ASN A 766 33.14 23.86 10.10
CA ASN A 766 33.35 24.73 8.93
C ASN A 766 32.33 25.90 8.79
N CYS A 767 31.91 26.49 9.92
CA CYS A 767 31.05 27.67 9.99
C CYS A 767 31.89 28.96 10.11
N VAL A 768 32.66 29.29 9.06
CA VAL A 768 33.76 30.27 9.12
C VAL A 768 33.38 31.71 9.51
N LYS A 769 32.12 32.12 9.30
CA LYS A 769 31.62 33.46 9.70
C LYS A 769 30.97 33.50 11.08
N LEU A 770 30.79 32.36 11.75
CA LEU A 770 30.07 32.32 13.01
C LEU A 770 30.91 32.98 14.10
N LEU A 771 30.41 34.09 14.63
CA LEU A 771 31.22 35.01 15.44
C LEU A 771 31.45 34.54 16.87
N SER A 772 30.56 33.73 17.42
CA SER A 772 30.59 33.25 18.81
C SER A 772 29.80 31.95 18.95
N LEU A 773 29.97 31.27 20.09
CA LEU A 773 29.04 30.23 20.52
C LEU A 773 27.64 30.80 20.78
N PRO A 774 26.56 29.96 20.72
CA PRO A 774 25.17 30.33 21.00
C PRO A 774 24.99 31.40 22.09
N GLU A 775 24.04 32.32 21.89
CA GLU A 775 23.83 33.44 22.81
C GLU A 775 23.50 33.00 24.24
N GLY A 776 23.99 33.75 25.23
CA GLY A 776 23.84 33.40 26.65
C GLY A 776 24.72 32.22 27.08
N SER A 777 24.25 31.46 28.06
CA SER A 777 24.90 30.23 28.52
C SER A 777 24.49 29.02 27.68
N LEU A 778 25.40 28.05 27.53
CA LEU A 778 25.04 26.72 27.04
C LEU A 778 24.18 25.98 28.09
N PRO A 779 23.33 25.02 27.68
CA PRO A 779 22.49 24.27 28.60
C PRO A 779 23.33 23.30 29.46
N ALA A 780 23.02 23.20 30.75
CA ALA A 780 23.76 22.38 31.72
C ALA A 780 23.70 20.85 31.45
N SER A 781 22.87 20.41 30.50
CA SER A 781 22.83 19.03 30.01
C SER A 781 23.95 18.67 29.03
N LEU A 782 24.70 19.66 28.54
CA LEU A 782 25.64 19.52 27.42
C LEU A 782 26.91 18.78 27.84
N GLU A 783 27.09 17.57 27.33
CA GLU A 783 28.23 16.72 27.66
C GLU A 783 29.37 16.80 26.64
N THR A 784 29.06 17.09 25.38
CA THR A 784 30.01 17.09 24.27
C THR A 784 29.84 18.32 23.38
N VAL A 785 30.94 19.04 23.15
CA VAL A 785 31.07 20.11 22.16
C VAL A 785 32.19 19.77 21.20
N ILE A 786 31.91 19.76 19.91
CA ILE A 786 32.88 19.58 18.84
C ILE A 786 32.87 20.82 17.95
N ILE A 787 33.99 21.53 17.89
CA ILE A 787 34.20 22.70 17.04
C ILE A 787 35.33 22.39 16.07
N LYS A 788 35.12 22.62 14.78
CA LYS A 788 36.13 22.33 13.74
C LYS A 788 36.07 23.36 12.63
N GLY A 789 37.21 23.89 12.18
CA GLY A 789 37.29 24.85 11.08
C GLY A 789 36.49 26.14 11.30
N CYS A 790 36.38 26.60 12.55
CA CYS A 790 35.58 27.76 12.95
C CYS A 790 36.46 28.84 13.63
N PRO A 791 37.30 29.58 12.87
CA PRO A 791 38.39 30.39 13.43
C PRO A 791 37.95 31.39 14.50
N ASN A 792 36.85 32.12 14.26
CA ASN A 792 36.37 33.11 15.23
C ASN A 792 35.92 32.46 16.56
N ILE A 793 35.29 31.28 16.51
CA ILE A 793 34.90 30.54 17.72
C ILE A 793 36.14 30.02 18.43
N ASN A 794 37.10 29.44 17.70
CA ASN A 794 38.35 28.94 18.26
C ASN A 794 39.10 30.05 19.02
N GLU A 795 39.15 31.27 18.46
CA GLU A 795 39.77 32.43 19.10
C GLU A 795 39.02 32.92 20.36
N ARG A 796 37.72 32.67 20.46
CA ARG A 796 36.91 33.00 21.66
C ARG A 796 36.88 31.88 22.69
N CYS A 797 37.24 30.66 22.31
CA CYS A 797 37.30 29.48 23.17
C CYS A 797 38.74 29.10 23.58
N ARG A 798 39.67 30.07 23.63
CA ARG A 798 41.09 29.84 23.94
C ARG A 798 41.29 29.10 25.27
N LYS A 799 42.21 28.14 25.27
CA LYS A 799 42.53 27.27 26.42
C LYS A 799 43.19 27.99 27.60
N ASP A 800 43.65 29.23 27.41
CA ASP A 800 44.28 30.05 28.45
C ASP A 800 43.26 30.76 29.37
N GLY A 801 41.95 30.59 29.13
CA GLY A 801 40.88 31.27 29.85
C GLY A 801 40.73 32.75 29.50
N GLY A 802 41.48 33.27 28.52
CA GLY A 802 41.41 34.65 28.05
C GLY A 802 40.38 34.87 26.93
N GLY A 803 39.78 33.81 26.40
CA GLY A 803 38.77 33.89 25.34
C GLY A 803 37.37 34.25 25.88
N GLU A 804 36.67 35.15 25.20
CA GLU A 804 35.35 35.66 25.64
C GLU A 804 34.24 34.59 25.77
N ASP A 805 34.32 33.46 25.06
CA ASP A 805 33.35 32.36 25.17
C ASP A 805 33.87 31.20 26.04
N SER A 806 35.08 31.28 26.60
CA SER A 806 35.69 30.20 27.40
C SER A 806 34.85 29.79 28.61
N PHE A 807 34.18 30.75 29.26
CA PHE A 807 33.27 30.47 30.38
C PHE A 807 32.04 29.64 29.98
N LYS A 808 31.60 29.69 28.71
CA LYS A 808 30.42 28.94 28.23
C LYS A 808 30.68 27.44 28.13
N ILE A 809 31.94 27.06 27.92
CA ILE A 809 32.38 25.67 27.73
C ILE A 809 33.08 25.07 28.97
N ALA A 810 33.31 25.88 30.00
CA ALA A 810 34.08 25.47 31.18
C ALA A 810 33.44 24.31 31.97
N GLU A 811 32.11 24.17 31.95
CA GLU A 811 31.37 23.09 32.63
C GLU A 811 31.09 21.87 31.72
N VAL A 812 31.53 21.89 30.46
CA VAL A 812 31.27 20.82 29.48
C VAL A 812 32.34 19.73 29.58
N LYS A 813 31.92 18.47 29.75
CA LYS A 813 32.80 17.32 30.01
C LYS A 813 33.79 17.01 28.87
N ASN A 814 33.36 17.13 27.61
CA ASN A 814 34.13 16.75 26.44
C ASN A 814 34.12 17.88 25.39
N VAL A 815 35.13 18.75 25.42
CA VAL A 815 35.29 19.83 24.45
C VAL A 815 36.43 19.52 23.49
N TRP A 816 36.12 19.45 22.20
CA TRP A 816 37.08 19.22 21.12
C TRP A 816 37.12 20.43 20.18
N ILE A 817 38.29 21.03 19.98
CA ILE A 817 38.51 22.13 19.03
C ILE A 817 39.62 21.74 18.07
N ASP A 818 39.31 21.69 16.77
CA ASP A 818 40.24 21.31 15.70
C ASP A 818 41.08 20.05 16.01
N PHE A 819 40.38 19.00 16.41
CA PHE A 819 40.91 17.69 16.83
C PHE A 819 41.71 17.67 18.15
N GLU A 820 41.89 18.81 18.82
CA GLU A 820 42.46 18.85 20.17
C GLU A 820 41.36 18.80 21.23
N ASN A 821 41.46 17.88 22.19
CA ASN A 821 40.64 17.93 23.40
C ASN A 821 41.15 19.09 24.29
N ILE A 822 40.24 19.94 24.76
CA ILE A 822 40.53 21.13 25.57
C ILE A 822 39.82 21.13 26.93
N SER A 823 39.16 20.02 27.27
CA SER A 823 38.42 19.86 28.53
C SER A 823 39.36 20.10 29.71
N LEU A 824 38.96 20.99 30.62
CA LEU A 824 39.70 21.25 31.85
C LEU A 824 39.42 20.09 32.84
N ASN A 825 40.49 19.49 33.38
CA ASN A 825 40.41 18.47 34.44
C ASN A 825 39.92 19.04 35.77
#